data_AF-A0AAJ7RYC0-F1
#
_entry.id   AF-A0AAJ7RYC0-F1
#
_cell.length_a   1.000
_cell.length_b   1.000
_cell.length_c   1.000
_cell.angle_alpha   90.00
_cell.angle_beta   90.00
_cell.angle_gamma   90.00
#
_symmetry.space_group_name_H-M   'P 1'
#
loop_
_entity.id
_entity.type
_entity.pdbx_description
1 polymer ?
#
loop_
_entity_poly.entity_id
_entity_poly.type
_entity_poly.pdbx_seq_one_letter_code
_entity_poly.pdbx_strand_id
1 'polypeptide(L)'
;MPSVPTIYTGATSPDVTIQASSTFQETMNNGKILMEQANELNDAIMENLRKPMEPLRKRPPLPPLKRPSSRVLNLTRSPSPSSASSSLSCRSRSISTLSSRTHTSLESTTNFSTPPRRTFPVSASPDSLEDVSTKEQAPVVFDASLNFVLGCEKQRVRQSFRPTASHMEPTTASSYLSSKISQFLKRTDHVMDEWRSLGHKDDMENGVDSAQPVFREGGAIGRSQSATNIMIRGYQYYSRANSVGKSCSRRSVSRASEDRTISDSVGQLSEMTADFAEEHSTSTLAAERIDAETSERLRLERELQDVTEAHKNLQQTTERLEMELLYARAADLNGVASDAEDGEDGGVYKQRYEHAVRELEFTKRKMAQQHEDDLEQLVGLKKQLEKKLADAYEEVEEQRQVVGQWKRRVQKLNGEMHDLRLLLEEQTARNNLLEKKQRKFDSETQNLMNDLRQEKTQRERLAREKEIAIAEKFTIEQNLSDARLEIELKEERLRTLSQELEELTFGGKTEEEVAQLKKAKHELEKRTKDQEEELDDLAGQVQLLEQAKLRLEMSIEQQRKEMRKEMQQRDEELEDVRGNALKKVKALELQLENEHEERTILLREKHELERRLVAIEEQDRVERAAEADTMHRLKRDLKRTKALLRDAQTMLERSKGDSTGKAALRQLKNQLEDAECARAVAVKAKQALEQELNETQASLEEAQRQRSEAEDRANVANRERTELLSQLEENEEELAEVLKKYRAAVQQVSAEQAQLQEAQVQIAALEAEKSSLKDQLSELSQRLESVEQLGDPTANSLATRRLEFRAKELESKLELEQTTRARLETQIARLKENLEKLQTECALLRTKEQNAQDASRRLQRSLREARDEASSALAREQESTRARRELEKSLEAAEAETKVARDDLRLALQRIDDLQSAIQGELELDCSEEGTTENSDSD
;
A
#
# COMPACT_ATOMS: atom_id res chain seq x y z
N MET A 1 -15.85 -46.80 72.29
CA MET A 1 -17.18 -46.54 72.90
C MET A 1 -17.22 -47.26 74.23
N PRO A 2 -17.50 -46.61 75.37
CA PRO A 2 -17.48 -45.16 75.69
C PRO A 2 -16.01 -44.66 75.82
N SER A 3 -15.56 -43.45 76.22
CA SER A 3 -16.06 -42.16 76.76
C SER A 3 -15.54 -41.82 78.19
N VAL A 4 -14.76 -40.72 78.30
CA VAL A 4 -14.75 -39.60 79.32
C VAL A 4 -15.24 -39.89 80.76
N PRO A 5 -14.59 -39.46 81.88
CA PRO A 5 -13.78 -38.22 82.13
C PRO A 5 -12.35 -38.46 82.70
N THR A 6 -11.40 -37.52 82.94
CA THR A 6 -11.29 -36.05 83.29
C THR A 6 -11.10 -35.74 84.81
N ILE A 7 -10.17 -34.80 85.12
CA ILE A 7 -10.00 -33.95 86.35
C ILE A 7 -8.85 -34.28 87.39
N TYR A 8 -7.83 -33.39 87.39
CA TYR A 8 -6.96 -32.88 88.51
C TYR A 8 -5.98 -33.85 89.22
N THR A 9 -4.89 -33.45 89.90
CA THR A 9 -4.15 -32.16 90.16
C THR A 9 -2.63 -32.43 90.00
N GLY A 10 -1.75 -31.53 89.53
CA GLY A 10 -1.13 -30.42 90.28
C GLY A 10 0.15 -30.86 91.06
N ALA A 11 1.18 -30.04 91.34
CA ALA A 11 1.55 -28.68 90.92
C ALA A 11 3.02 -28.36 91.33
N THR A 12 3.72 -27.42 90.67
CA THR A 12 4.74 -26.50 91.27
C THR A 12 5.29 -25.48 90.25
N SER A 13 5.75 -24.32 90.74
CA SER A 13 6.34 -23.16 90.03
C SER A 13 7.25 -22.41 91.07
N PRO A 14 7.82 -21.18 90.91
CA PRO A 14 7.71 -20.13 89.86
C PRO A 14 9.09 -19.75 89.23
N ASP A 15 9.32 -18.68 88.46
CA ASP A 15 8.51 -17.51 87.99
C ASP A 15 8.90 -17.19 86.51
N VAL A 16 8.96 -16.01 85.85
CA VAL A 16 8.81 -14.54 86.08
C VAL A 16 8.57 -13.89 84.69
N THR A 17 7.87 -12.76 84.43
CA THR A 17 6.90 -11.99 85.23
C THR A 17 6.07 -11.00 84.35
N ILE A 18 4.91 -10.56 84.85
CA ILE A 18 4.06 -9.37 84.55
C ILE A 18 4.01 -8.73 83.13
N GLN A 19 2.85 -8.90 82.44
CA GLN A 19 1.93 -7.89 81.81
C GLN A 19 1.08 -8.66 80.75
N ALA A 20 -0.25 -8.89 80.82
CA ALA A 20 -1.43 -8.15 81.31
C ALA A 20 -1.71 -6.85 80.50
N SER A 21 -2.87 -6.65 79.85
CA SER A 21 -4.10 -7.46 79.73
C SER A 21 -5.03 -6.97 78.58
N SER A 22 -6.18 -7.64 78.40
CA SER A 22 -7.41 -7.16 77.71
C SER A 22 -7.43 -7.02 76.17
N THR A 23 -7.42 -8.15 75.46
CA THR A 23 -8.02 -8.27 74.11
C THR A 23 -9.55 -8.15 74.19
N PHE A 24 -10.11 -6.95 74.40
CA PHE A 24 -11.56 -6.69 74.27
C PHE A 24 -11.93 -5.24 73.93
N GLN A 25 -11.09 -4.52 73.15
CA GLN A 25 -11.37 -3.13 72.75
C GLN A 25 -11.05 -2.81 71.28
N GLU A 26 -10.75 -3.83 70.46
CA GLU A 26 -10.13 -3.66 69.14
C GLU A 26 -11.12 -3.72 67.95
N THR A 27 -12.40 -4.02 68.21
CA THR A 27 -13.45 -4.06 67.17
C THR A 27 -14.23 -2.75 67.01
N MET A 28 -13.90 -1.68 67.75
CA MET A 28 -14.56 -0.37 67.63
C MET A 28 -13.71 0.76 67.03
N ASN A 29 -12.37 0.67 67.01
CA ASN A 29 -11.54 1.76 66.48
C ASN A 29 -11.44 1.78 64.95
N ASN A 30 -11.38 0.62 64.29
CA ASN A 30 -11.34 0.55 62.81
C ASN A 30 -12.63 1.06 62.14
N GLY A 31 -13.72 1.22 62.89
CA GLY A 31 -14.96 1.85 62.42
C GLY A 31 -14.95 3.38 62.38
N LYS A 32 -13.97 4.05 63.01
CA LYS A 32 -13.89 5.53 63.03
C LYS A 32 -12.96 6.13 61.98
N ILE A 33 -11.81 5.49 61.75
CA ILE A 33 -10.78 6.01 60.83
C ILE A 33 -11.32 6.16 59.39
N LEU A 34 -12.19 5.24 58.95
CA LEU A 34 -12.88 5.31 57.66
C LEU A 34 -13.99 6.38 57.57
N MET A 35 -14.36 7.03 58.68
CA MET A 35 -15.41 8.05 58.72
C MET A 35 -14.87 9.48 58.82
N GLU A 36 -13.64 9.68 59.32
CA GLU A 36 -12.99 11.00 59.29
C GLU A 36 -12.45 11.34 57.88
N GLN A 37 -11.74 10.42 57.22
CA GLN A 37 -11.25 10.62 55.85
C GLN A 37 -12.36 10.86 54.81
N ALA A 38 -13.58 10.40 55.08
CA ALA A 38 -14.74 10.62 54.20
C ALA A 38 -15.32 12.06 54.30
N ASN A 39 -15.05 12.79 55.39
CA ASN A 39 -15.54 14.16 55.58
C ASN A 39 -14.54 15.20 55.05
N GLU A 40 -13.23 15.02 55.26
CA GLU A 40 -12.20 15.95 54.79
C GLU A 40 -12.22 16.14 53.26
N LEU A 41 -12.55 15.09 52.50
CA LEU A 41 -12.67 15.15 51.04
C LEU A 41 -13.90 15.94 50.54
N ASN A 42 -14.93 16.10 51.39
CA ASN A 42 -16.18 16.78 51.01
C ASN A 42 -16.11 18.30 51.25
N ASP A 43 -15.49 18.73 52.36
CA ASP A 43 -15.34 20.17 52.65
C ASP A 43 -14.41 20.85 51.62
N ALA A 44 -13.34 20.18 51.18
CA ALA A 44 -12.44 20.65 50.14
C ALA A 44 -13.13 20.96 48.79
N ILE A 45 -14.25 20.28 48.49
CA ILE A 45 -15.05 20.50 47.27
C ILE A 45 -16.04 21.66 47.44
N MET A 46 -16.49 21.94 48.67
CA MET A 46 -17.48 22.98 48.97
C MET A 46 -16.86 24.37 49.23
N GLU A 47 -15.58 24.45 49.60
CA GLU A 47 -14.93 25.73 49.94
C GLU A 47 -14.63 26.62 48.71
N ASN A 48 -14.41 26.04 47.54
CA ASN A 48 -14.12 26.76 46.29
C ASN A 48 -15.29 27.60 45.70
N LEU A 49 -16.41 27.75 46.42
CA LEU A 49 -17.65 28.34 45.91
C LEU A 49 -18.27 29.46 46.79
N ARG A 50 -17.45 30.33 47.42
CA ARG A 50 -17.96 31.57 48.07
C ARG A 50 -16.96 32.75 48.21
N LYS A 51 -17.30 33.87 47.51
CA LYS A 51 -17.01 35.30 47.82
C LYS A 51 -15.55 35.81 47.63
N PRO A 52 -15.33 37.16 47.53
CA PRO A 52 -16.15 38.26 46.98
C PRO A 52 -15.40 39.20 45.99
N MET A 53 -16.06 40.25 45.47
CA MET A 53 -15.42 41.43 44.82
C MET A 53 -14.91 42.44 45.90
N GLU A 54 -14.23 43.59 45.66
CA GLU A 54 -14.10 44.58 44.55
C GLU A 54 -12.75 45.37 44.75
N PRO A 55 -12.40 46.56 44.16
CA PRO A 55 -13.02 47.41 43.12
C PRO A 55 -12.13 47.99 41.97
N LEU A 56 -12.80 48.39 40.87
CA LEU A 56 -12.51 49.48 39.89
C LEU A 56 -11.07 49.91 39.48
N ARG A 57 -10.85 49.99 38.14
CA ARG A 57 -10.56 51.30 37.46
C ARG A 57 -10.83 51.35 35.92
N LYS A 58 -11.89 52.09 35.57
CA LYS A 58 -12.13 52.97 34.38
C LYS A 58 -11.86 52.49 32.93
N ARG A 59 -12.95 52.55 32.13
CA ARG A 59 -13.05 52.57 30.65
C ARG A 59 -12.35 53.79 29.99
N PRO A 60 -12.06 53.72 28.67
CA PRO A 60 -12.66 54.68 27.72
C PRO A 60 -13.64 54.04 26.68
N PRO A 61 -14.39 54.84 25.89
CA PRO A 61 -15.46 54.35 25.00
C PRO A 61 -15.18 54.41 23.48
N LEU A 62 -16.10 53.85 22.69
CA LEU A 62 -16.16 53.94 21.22
C LEU A 62 -16.55 55.35 20.72
N PRO A 63 -16.09 55.78 19.52
CA PRO A 63 -16.61 56.95 18.79
C PRO A 63 -17.88 56.63 17.95
N PRO A 64 -18.65 57.64 17.49
CA PRO A 64 -20.03 57.47 16.98
C PRO A 64 -20.21 57.53 15.45
N LEU A 65 -21.45 57.29 14.99
CA LEU A 65 -21.90 57.34 13.59
C LEU A 65 -21.73 58.73 12.92
N LYS A 66 -21.49 58.71 11.59
CA LYS A 66 -22.09 59.67 10.64
C LYS A 66 -22.52 58.97 9.34
N ARG A 67 -23.71 59.34 8.82
CA ARG A 67 -24.11 59.23 7.39
C ARG A 67 -23.94 60.63 6.76
N PRO A 68 -23.65 60.78 5.46
CA PRO A 68 -24.60 60.62 4.33
C PRO A 68 -23.98 59.80 3.17
N SER A 69 -24.53 59.66 1.95
CA SER A 69 -25.89 59.55 1.38
C SER A 69 -25.73 59.57 -0.16
N SER A 70 -26.52 58.79 -0.93
CA SER A 70 -26.63 58.82 -2.42
C SER A 70 -25.37 58.51 -3.26
N ARG A 71 -25.42 57.95 -4.49
CA ARG A 71 -26.52 57.38 -5.32
C ARG A 71 -25.97 56.43 -6.43
N VAL A 72 -26.75 55.39 -6.77
CA VAL A 72 -26.89 54.71 -8.10
C VAL A 72 -25.67 53.96 -8.75
N LEU A 73 -25.83 52.63 -8.84
CA LEU A 73 -25.48 51.65 -9.91
C LEU A 73 -24.19 51.79 -10.76
N ASN A 74 -23.43 50.69 -10.88
CA ASN A 74 -23.60 49.77 -12.03
C ASN A 74 -22.99 48.36 -11.81
N LEU A 75 -23.25 47.45 -12.76
CA LEU A 75 -23.09 45.98 -12.68
C LEU A 75 -21.85 45.47 -13.47
N THR A 76 -21.16 44.40 -13.02
CA THR A 76 -20.84 43.18 -13.84
C THR A 76 -19.87 42.14 -13.20
N ARG A 77 -20.24 40.86 -13.43
CA ARG A 77 -19.48 39.60 -13.62
C ARG A 77 -18.03 39.36 -13.08
N SER A 78 -17.85 38.13 -12.59
CA SER A 78 -16.59 37.38 -12.49
C SER A 78 -16.36 36.41 -13.67
N PRO A 79 -15.17 35.79 -13.78
CA PRO A 79 -15.11 34.33 -13.97
C PRO A 79 -13.97 33.62 -13.18
N SER A 80 -13.99 32.28 -13.18
CA SER A 80 -12.98 31.38 -12.58
C SER A 80 -12.13 30.66 -13.64
N PRO A 81 -10.92 30.14 -13.33
CA PRO A 81 -10.04 29.45 -14.28
C PRO A 81 -10.17 27.91 -14.28
N SER A 82 -9.67 27.24 -15.32
CA SER A 82 -9.54 25.77 -15.41
C SER A 82 -8.37 25.31 -16.31
N SER A 83 -7.91 24.08 -16.06
CA SER A 83 -6.66 23.45 -16.52
C SER A 83 -6.62 22.99 -18.00
N ALA A 84 -5.41 22.77 -18.53
CA ALA A 84 -4.99 21.48 -19.15
C ALA A 84 -3.49 21.47 -19.59
N SER A 85 -2.91 20.27 -19.73
CA SER A 85 -1.51 20.02 -20.14
C SER A 85 -1.45 19.09 -21.36
N SER A 86 -0.33 19.05 -22.12
CA SER A 86 0.11 17.85 -22.90
C SER A 86 1.50 18.05 -23.58
N SER A 87 1.99 16.99 -24.23
CA SER A 87 3.40 16.58 -24.34
C SER A 87 4.13 16.81 -25.67
N LEU A 88 5.45 17.04 -25.55
CA LEU A 88 6.60 16.45 -26.27
C LEU A 88 6.55 16.17 -27.80
N SER A 89 7.61 16.60 -28.50
CA SER A 89 8.39 15.72 -29.41
C SER A 89 9.78 16.31 -29.75
N CYS A 90 10.62 15.54 -30.46
CA CYS A 90 12.03 15.82 -30.81
C CYS A 90 12.17 16.58 -32.17
N ARG A 91 13.34 16.90 -32.79
CA ARG A 91 14.77 16.54 -32.60
C ARG A 91 15.69 17.46 -33.48
N SER A 92 17.00 17.54 -33.16
CA SER A 92 18.17 17.71 -34.09
C SER A 92 18.89 19.07 -34.27
N ARG A 93 20.22 18.98 -34.53
CA ARG A 93 21.26 20.01 -34.81
C ARG A 93 21.69 20.84 -33.57
N SER A 94 22.93 20.79 -33.05
CA SER A 94 24.28 21.03 -33.61
C SER A 94 24.54 22.53 -33.86
N ILE A 95 25.63 23.18 -33.40
CA ILE A 95 26.97 22.68 -32.98
C ILE A 95 27.60 23.54 -31.84
N SER A 96 28.85 23.23 -31.42
CA SER A 96 29.75 23.84 -30.40
C SER A 96 29.77 25.39 -30.26
N THR A 97 30.19 26.05 -29.16
CA THR A 97 31.38 25.80 -28.28
C THR A 97 31.31 26.39 -26.83
N LEU A 98 32.03 25.73 -25.90
CA LEU A 98 32.81 26.27 -24.74
C LEU A 98 32.18 26.99 -23.50
N SER A 99 32.66 26.54 -22.33
CA SER A 99 32.99 27.28 -21.08
C SER A 99 31.97 27.53 -19.93
N SER A 100 32.07 26.63 -18.93
CA SER A 100 32.29 26.88 -17.48
C SER A 100 31.18 27.44 -16.54
N ARG A 101 31.02 26.70 -15.41
CA ARG A 101 30.46 27.07 -14.07
C ARG A 101 28.95 27.38 -14.01
N THR A 102 28.07 26.75 -13.21
CA THR A 102 28.01 26.03 -11.90
C THR A 102 27.14 26.81 -10.90
N HIS A 103 26.40 26.08 -10.07
CA HIS A 103 25.39 26.53 -9.09
C HIS A 103 24.09 27.09 -9.71
N THR A 104 22.94 26.39 -9.70
CA THR A 104 22.10 25.92 -8.56
C THR A 104 21.38 27.02 -7.80
N SER A 105 20.11 27.29 -8.12
CA SER A 105 19.02 27.05 -7.17
C SER A 105 17.63 26.96 -7.84
N LEU A 106 16.70 26.45 -7.05
CA LEU A 106 15.26 26.21 -7.17
C LEU A 106 14.48 27.46 -7.67
N GLU A 107 13.24 27.37 -8.19
CA GLU A 107 12.15 26.48 -7.76
C GLU A 107 11.33 25.79 -8.87
N SER A 108 10.58 24.76 -8.45
CA SER A 108 9.57 24.07 -9.25
C SER A 108 8.29 23.87 -8.42
N THR A 109 7.13 24.24 -8.97
CA THR A 109 5.85 24.19 -8.25
C THR A 109 4.93 23.11 -8.82
N THR A 110 5.15 21.86 -8.42
CA THR A 110 4.27 20.73 -8.79
C THR A 110 3.80 19.96 -7.55
N ASN A 111 2.59 20.26 -7.07
CA ASN A 111 1.92 19.48 -6.05
C ASN A 111 1.25 18.24 -6.67
N PHE A 112 1.83 17.06 -6.46
CA PHE A 112 1.07 15.80 -6.48
C PHE A 112 1.48 14.94 -5.29
N SER A 113 0.53 14.69 -4.39
CA SER A 113 0.74 13.90 -3.18
C SER A 113 0.18 12.50 -3.38
N THR A 114 1.05 11.49 -3.46
CA THR A 114 0.66 10.11 -3.15
C THR A 114 0.27 10.00 -1.67
N PRO A 115 -0.71 9.14 -1.31
CA PRO A 115 -1.24 9.11 0.05
C PRO A 115 -0.23 8.54 1.05
N PRO A 116 -0.22 9.03 2.30
CA PRO A 116 0.59 8.42 3.36
C PRO A 116 0.12 6.99 3.64
N ARG A 117 1.08 6.08 3.86
CA ARG A 117 0.81 4.74 4.41
C ARG A 117 0.09 4.86 5.75
N ARG A 118 -0.76 3.88 6.07
CA ARG A 118 -1.31 3.69 7.42
C ARG A 118 -0.16 3.52 8.43
N THR A 119 0.08 4.52 9.26
CA THR A 119 0.76 4.36 10.56
C THR A 119 -0.27 3.91 11.59
N PHE A 120 0.03 2.86 12.35
CA PHE A 120 -0.75 2.54 13.56
C PHE A 120 -0.37 3.52 14.68
N PRO A 121 -1.33 4.11 15.40
CA PRO A 121 -1.02 4.95 16.56
C PRO A 121 -0.64 4.06 17.75
N VAL A 122 0.63 4.11 18.16
CA VAL A 122 1.07 3.60 19.47
C VAL A 122 0.93 4.73 20.47
N SER A 123 -0.25 4.82 21.12
CA SER A 123 -0.49 5.74 22.23
C SER A 123 -0.30 5.03 23.56
N ALA A 124 0.90 5.12 24.13
CA ALA A 124 1.19 4.68 25.50
C ALA A 124 1.15 5.89 26.44
N SER A 125 0.07 6.04 27.21
CA SER A 125 0.06 6.86 28.42
C SER A 125 0.65 6.05 29.58
N PRO A 126 1.53 6.62 30.43
CA PRO A 126 2.16 5.88 31.51
C PRO A 126 1.21 5.73 32.70
N ASP A 127 1.08 4.53 33.25
CA ASP A 127 0.80 4.36 34.68
C ASP A 127 1.12 2.94 35.22
N SER A 128 1.30 2.85 36.53
CA SER A 128 1.49 1.63 37.37
C SER A 128 2.50 0.56 36.89
N LEU A 129 3.66 0.55 37.55
CA LEU A 129 4.51 -0.63 37.73
C LEU A 129 3.96 -1.46 38.91
N GLU A 130 3.66 -2.74 38.69
CA GLU A 130 3.95 -3.89 39.59
C GLU A 130 3.42 -5.21 38.97
N ASP A 131 3.86 -6.36 39.51
CA ASP A 131 3.44 -7.73 39.17
C ASP A 131 3.44 -8.18 37.68
N VAL A 132 4.62 -8.60 37.19
CA VAL A 132 4.78 -9.97 36.65
C VAL A 132 6.17 -10.52 37.02
N SER A 133 6.24 -11.41 38.01
CA SER A 133 7.34 -12.36 38.14
C SER A 133 7.05 -13.64 37.35
N THR A 134 8.10 -14.35 36.95
CA THR A 134 8.10 -15.61 36.18
C THR A 134 7.51 -15.55 34.75
N LYS A 135 8.39 -15.61 33.75
CA LYS A 135 8.22 -16.36 32.48
C LYS A 135 9.55 -16.41 31.74
N GLU A 136 10.00 -17.62 31.40
CA GLU A 136 11.27 -17.86 30.70
C GLU A 136 11.18 -17.48 29.21
N GLN A 137 12.34 -17.42 28.55
CA GLN A 137 12.48 -16.99 27.15
C GLN A 137 11.85 -17.99 26.18
N ALA A 138 10.90 -17.53 25.37
CA ALA A 138 10.57 -18.17 24.10
C ALA A 138 11.57 -17.69 23.02
N PRO A 139 12.07 -18.56 22.14
CA PRO A 139 13.01 -18.15 21.09
C PRO A 139 12.34 -17.23 20.07
N VAL A 140 13.09 -16.23 19.59
CA VAL A 140 12.64 -15.36 18.49
C VAL A 140 12.70 -16.15 17.19
N VAL A 141 11.54 -16.50 16.65
CA VAL A 141 11.41 -17.15 15.34
C VAL A 141 11.07 -16.09 14.30
N PHE A 142 11.98 -15.91 13.35
CA PHE A 142 11.70 -15.21 12.10
C PHE A 142 11.06 -16.18 11.10
N ASP A 143 10.15 -15.67 10.27
CA ASP A 143 9.73 -16.42 9.08
C ASP A 143 10.78 -16.34 7.95
N ALA A 144 10.58 -17.08 6.86
CA ALA A 144 11.46 -17.08 5.69
C ALA A 144 11.51 -15.73 4.93
N SER A 145 10.78 -14.71 5.40
CA SER A 145 10.82 -13.32 4.91
C SER A 145 11.34 -12.32 5.96
N LEU A 146 11.96 -12.82 7.04
CA LEU A 146 12.56 -12.06 8.14
C LEU A 146 11.57 -11.19 8.94
N ASN A 147 10.26 -11.51 8.91
CA ASN A 147 9.29 -10.83 9.76
C ASN A 147 9.28 -11.41 11.19
N PHE A 148 9.05 -10.54 12.17
CA PHE A 148 9.04 -10.88 13.59
C PHE A 148 7.69 -11.47 14.03
N VAL A 149 7.67 -12.73 14.46
CA VAL A 149 6.45 -13.43 14.92
C VAL A 149 6.56 -13.76 16.42
N LEU A 150 5.75 -13.08 17.24
CA LEU A 150 5.80 -13.26 18.70
C LEU A 150 5.18 -14.60 19.14
N GLY A 151 6.02 -15.50 19.64
CA GLY A 151 5.62 -16.86 20.07
C GLY A 151 4.95 -16.92 21.44
N CYS A 152 3.66 -16.59 21.52
CA CYS A 152 2.86 -16.76 22.75
C CYS A 152 1.73 -17.80 22.59
N GLU A 153 1.78 -18.89 23.35
CA GLU A 153 0.63 -19.76 23.58
C GLU A 153 -0.06 -19.45 24.91
N LYS A 154 -1.39 -19.66 24.94
CA LYS A 154 -2.25 -19.68 26.15
C LYS A 154 -2.12 -18.51 27.13
N GLN A 155 -2.68 -17.36 26.75
CA GLN A 155 -3.36 -16.49 27.72
C GLN A 155 -4.65 -15.94 27.10
N ARG A 156 -5.82 -16.26 27.69
CA ARG A 156 -7.14 -15.86 27.17
C ARG A 156 -7.45 -14.40 27.50
N VAL A 157 -6.77 -13.47 26.83
CA VAL A 157 -7.09 -12.04 26.90
C VAL A 157 -8.46 -11.80 26.25
N ARG A 158 -9.49 -11.51 27.06
CA ARG A 158 -10.79 -11.03 26.57
C ARG A 158 -10.69 -9.55 26.18
N GLN A 159 -10.01 -9.26 25.08
CA GLN A 159 -9.94 -7.91 24.53
C GLN A 159 -11.32 -7.48 24.00
N SER A 160 -12.03 -6.63 24.75
CA SER A 160 -13.38 -6.17 24.41
C SER A 160 -13.34 -5.05 23.35
N PHE A 161 -12.87 -5.36 22.16
CA PHE A 161 -12.84 -4.42 21.04
C PHE A 161 -14.26 -4.13 20.53
N ARG A 162 -14.73 -2.90 20.74
CA ARG A 162 -15.85 -2.34 19.97
C ARG A 162 -15.27 -1.52 18.81
N PRO A 163 -15.63 -1.80 17.55
CA PRO A 163 -15.21 -0.97 16.42
C PRO A 163 -15.86 0.42 16.50
N THR A 164 -15.07 1.44 16.88
CA THR A 164 -15.46 2.85 16.77
C THR A 164 -15.14 3.37 15.37
N ALA A 165 -16.09 4.03 14.72
CA ALA A 165 -15.86 4.61 13.39
C ALA A 165 -14.92 5.82 13.48
N SER A 166 -13.97 5.95 12.55
CA SER A 166 -12.86 6.92 12.60
C SER A 166 -13.26 8.41 12.61
N HIS A 167 -14.52 8.76 12.36
CA HIS A 167 -15.03 10.11 12.52
C HIS A 167 -15.46 10.46 13.96
N MET A 168 -15.50 9.46 14.86
CA MET A 168 -15.82 9.64 16.28
C MET A 168 -14.55 9.74 17.16
N GLU A 169 -13.40 9.28 16.66
CA GLU A 169 -12.10 9.36 17.34
C GLU A 169 -11.50 10.78 17.20
N PRO A 170 -11.38 11.59 18.27
CA PRO A 170 -11.11 13.03 18.19
C PRO A 170 -9.78 13.42 17.53
N THR A 171 -8.78 12.55 17.58
CA THR A 171 -7.44 12.75 17.02
C THR A 171 -7.36 12.52 15.51
N THR A 172 -8.42 11.99 14.89
CA THR A 172 -8.40 11.54 13.50
C THR A 172 -8.74 12.66 12.53
N ALA A 173 -8.04 12.72 11.39
CA ALA A 173 -8.35 13.63 10.28
C ALA A 173 -9.83 13.53 9.82
N SER A 174 -10.42 12.33 9.86
CA SER A 174 -11.85 12.11 9.60
C SER A 174 -12.76 12.85 10.59
N SER A 175 -12.42 12.88 11.87
CA SER A 175 -13.19 13.61 12.90
C SER A 175 -13.04 15.12 12.75
N TYR A 176 -11.83 15.60 12.46
CA TYR A 176 -11.58 17.01 12.13
C TYR A 176 -12.38 17.45 10.89
N LEU A 177 -12.42 16.62 9.84
CA LEU A 177 -13.20 16.87 8.63
C LEU A 177 -14.71 16.84 8.91
N SER A 178 -15.24 15.83 9.61
CA SER A 178 -16.65 15.78 10.01
C SER A 178 -17.05 16.95 10.91
N SER A 179 -16.16 17.41 11.79
CA SER A 179 -16.36 18.61 12.61
C SER A 179 -16.40 19.88 11.75
N LYS A 180 -15.48 20.04 10.79
CA LYS A 180 -15.52 21.15 9.81
C LYS A 180 -16.77 21.13 8.93
N ILE A 181 -17.23 19.96 8.50
CA ILE A 181 -18.49 19.79 7.74
C ILE A 181 -19.69 20.15 8.62
N SER A 182 -19.74 19.68 9.88
CA SER A 182 -20.82 20.06 10.82
C SER A 182 -20.82 21.57 11.13
N GLN A 183 -19.64 22.19 11.27
CA GLN A 183 -19.51 23.64 11.42
C GLN A 183 -19.83 24.41 10.13
N PHE A 184 -19.66 23.81 8.95
CA PHE A 184 -20.09 24.39 7.67
C PHE A 184 -21.61 24.35 7.55
N LEU A 185 -22.22 23.18 7.76
CA LEU A 185 -23.68 23.00 7.74
C LEU A 185 -24.38 23.95 8.72
N LYS A 186 -23.92 24.03 9.98
CA LYS A 186 -24.42 25.00 10.98
C LYS A 186 -24.24 26.48 10.57
N ARG A 187 -23.36 26.78 9.62
CA ARG A 187 -23.18 28.12 9.02
C ARG A 187 -23.93 28.30 7.70
N THR A 188 -24.54 27.27 7.14
CA THR A 188 -25.41 27.33 5.94
C THR A 188 -26.87 26.96 6.22
N ASP A 189 -27.21 26.48 7.43
CA ASP A 189 -28.60 26.18 7.82
C ASP A 189 -29.51 27.41 7.64
N HIS A 190 -29.03 28.62 7.96
CA HIS A 190 -29.79 29.86 7.72
C HIS A 190 -30.04 30.14 6.23
N VAL A 191 -29.11 29.74 5.34
CA VAL A 191 -29.30 29.84 3.89
C VAL A 191 -30.35 28.81 3.42
N MET A 192 -30.35 27.60 3.99
CA MET A 192 -31.40 26.61 3.73
C MET A 192 -32.77 27.09 4.21
N ASP A 193 -32.86 27.78 5.34
CA ASP A 193 -34.12 28.33 5.84
C ASP A 193 -34.59 29.57 5.05
N GLU A 194 -33.68 30.43 4.57
CA GLU A 194 -34.00 31.49 3.61
C GLU A 194 -34.55 30.90 2.29
N TRP A 195 -33.93 29.86 1.75
CA TRP A 195 -34.43 29.16 0.55
C TRP A 195 -35.80 28.50 0.78
N ARG A 196 -36.06 27.92 1.96
CA ARG A 196 -37.41 27.44 2.34
C ARG A 196 -38.44 28.57 2.45
N SER A 197 -38.03 29.74 2.94
CA SER A 197 -38.91 30.91 3.04
C SER A 197 -39.17 31.58 1.68
N LEU A 198 -38.25 31.45 0.72
CA LEU A 198 -38.43 31.92 -0.65
C LEU A 198 -39.40 31.01 -1.43
N GLY A 199 -39.29 29.69 -1.28
CA GLY A 199 -40.16 28.70 -1.95
C GLY A 199 -41.62 28.62 -1.48
N HIS A 200 -42.12 29.62 -0.75
CA HIS A 200 -43.48 29.61 -0.17
C HIS A 200 -44.21 30.97 -0.24
N LYS A 201 -43.79 31.87 -1.14
CA LYS A 201 -44.23 33.27 -1.11
C LYS A 201 -45.27 33.71 -2.16
N ASP A 202 -45.56 32.85 -3.15
CA ASP A 202 -46.38 33.23 -4.31
C ASP A 202 -47.83 32.71 -4.27
N ASP A 203 -48.18 31.79 -3.35
CA ASP A 203 -49.52 31.19 -3.20
C ASP A 203 -50.26 31.67 -1.93
N MET A 204 -50.54 32.97 -1.81
CA MET A 204 -51.45 33.51 -0.77
C MET A 204 -52.28 34.71 -1.26
N GLU A 205 -53.25 34.47 -2.14
CA GLU A 205 -54.38 35.39 -2.33
C GLU A 205 -55.72 34.65 -2.41
N ASN A 206 -56.70 35.09 -1.60
CA ASN A 206 -58.07 34.56 -1.42
C ASN A 206 -58.18 33.21 -0.68
N GLY A 207 -58.96 33.14 0.42
CA GLY A 207 -59.10 31.86 1.16
C GLY A 207 -60.07 31.76 2.36
N VAL A 208 -60.27 32.82 3.17
CA VAL A 208 -61.33 32.99 4.21
C VAL A 208 -61.48 31.91 5.32
N ASP A 209 -61.28 32.33 6.59
CA ASP A 209 -61.74 31.70 7.86
C ASP A 209 -61.13 30.34 8.32
N SER A 210 -61.02 30.01 9.62
CA SER A 210 -61.34 30.78 10.84
C SER A 210 -60.54 30.35 12.10
N ALA A 211 -60.61 31.19 13.14
CA ALA A 211 -60.49 30.91 14.59
C ALA A 211 -59.27 30.15 15.21
N GLN A 212 -58.32 30.95 15.74
CA GLN A 212 -57.71 30.93 17.10
C GLN A 212 -57.04 29.65 17.72
N PRO A 213 -55.99 29.82 18.57
CA PRO A 213 -55.22 28.72 19.19
C PRO A 213 -55.60 28.40 20.65
N VAL A 214 -55.13 27.25 21.17
CA VAL A 214 -55.12 26.93 22.60
C VAL A 214 -53.72 26.50 23.06
N PHE A 215 -53.22 27.12 24.13
CA PHE A 215 -51.93 26.83 24.76
C PHE A 215 -51.93 25.51 25.55
N ARG A 216 -50.77 24.84 25.60
CA ARG A 216 -50.28 24.25 26.86
C ARG A 216 -48.76 24.06 26.88
N GLU A 217 -48.12 24.65 27.89
CA GLU A 217 -46.78 24.27 28.33
C GLU A 217 -46.83 22.97 29.16
N GLY A 218 -45.69 22.29 29.29
CA GLY A 218 -45.56 21.05 30.08
C GLY A 218 -44.33 20.25 29.66
N GLY A 219 -43.15 20.67 30.14
CA GLY A 219 -41.87 20.27 29.55
C GLY A 219 -41.43 18.81 29.76
N ALA A 220 -40.83 18.25 28.72
CA ALA A 220 -39.80 17.22 28.80
C ALA A 220 -38.87 17.35 27.58
N ILE A 221 -37.56 17.57 27.79
CA ILE A 221 -36.58 17.64 26.67
C ILE A 221 -36.19 16.22 26.25
N GLY A 222 -37.12 15.53 25.60
CA GLY A 222 -36.82 14.33 24.82
C GLY A 222 -36.08 14.73 23.55
N ARG A 223 -34.87 14.19 23.32
CA ARG A 223 -34.12 14.40 22.07
C ARG A 223 -34.87 13.70 20.93
N SER A 224 -35.58 14.48 20.12
CA SER A 224 -36.56 13.99 19.15
C SER A 224 -35.95 13.18 18.00
N GLN A 225 -36.68 12.15 17.56
CA GLN A 225 -36.32 11.20 16.49
C GLN A 225 -36.46 11.81 15.08
N SER A 226 -35.85 12.97 14.84
CA SER A 226 -36.01 13.72 13.58
C SER A 226 -35.36 13.02 12.38
N ALA A 227 -34.06 12.68 12.48
CA ALA A 227 -33.29 12.14 11.35
C ALA A 227 -33.89 10.86 10.76
N THR A 228 -34.32 9.91 11.61
CA THR A 228 -34.94 8.66 11.16
C THR A 228 -36.28 8.90 10.45
N ASN A 229 -37.09 9.83 10.94
CA ASN A 229 -38.36 10.19 10.30
C ASN A 229 -38.17 10.98 8.99
N ILE A 230 -37.11 11.80 8.89
CA ILE A 230 -36.71 12.45 7.63
C ILE A 230 -36.27 11.40 6.61
N MET A 231 -35.47 10.40 6.99
CA MET A 231 -35.07 9.32 6.07
C MET A 231 -36.25 8.41 5.70
N ILE A 232 -37.15 8.07 6.64
CA ILE A 232 -38.35 7.28 6.34
C ILE A 232 -39.29 8.05 5.40
N ARG A 233 -39.52 9.35 5.63
CA ARG A 233 -40.29 10.18 4.67
C ARG A 233 -39.56 10.33 3.34
N GLY A 234 -38.24 10.51 3.33
CA GLY A 234 -37.43 10.54 2.11
C GLY A 234 -37.60 9.28 1.27
N TYR A 235 -37.46 8.10 1.88
CA TYR A 235 -37.74 6.82 1.24
C TYR A 235 -39.20 6.68 0.78
N GLN A 236 -40.17 7.16 1.57
CA GLN A 236 -41.59 7.11 1.19
C GLN A 236 -41.98 8.07 0.06
N TYR A 237 -41.29 9.20 -0.11
CA TYR A 237 -41.44 10.09 -1.27
C TYR A 237 -40.71 9.55 -2.50
N TYR A 238 -39.47 9.08 -2.35
CA TYR A 238 -38.71 8.45 -3.44
C TYR A 238 -39.43 7.21 -3.99
N SER A 239 -40.01 6.39 -3.11
CA SER A 239 -40.83 5.21 -3.48
C SER A 239 -42.24 5.53 -4.00
N ARG A 240 -42.57 6.81 -4.22
CA ARG A 240 -43.86 7.26 -4.77
C ARG A 240 -43.75 8.07 -6.06
N ALA A 241 -42.55 8.39 -6.51
CA ALA A 241 -42.31 9.27 -7.65
C ALA A 241 -42.55 8.61 -9.03
N ASN A 242 -42.91 7.33 -9.12
CA ASN A 242 -43.16 6.67 -10.41
C ASN A 242 -44.24 5.57 -10.40
N SER A 243 -45.54 5.95 -10.33
CA SER A 243 -46.64 5.09 -10.81
C SER A 243 -48.01 5.79 -10.98
N VAL A 244 -48.37 6.20 -12.21
CA VAL A 244 -49.76 6.33 -12.72
C VAL A 244 -49.72 6.14 -14.25
N GLY A 245 -50.25 5.10 -14.91
CA GLY A 245 -50.78 3.77 -14.53
C GLY A 245 -50.53 2.79 -15.70
N LYS A 246 -51.16 1.62 -15.87
CA LYS A 246 -52.34 1.01 -15.22
C LYS A 246 -52.41 -0.51 -15.54
N SER A 247 -52.52 -1.37 -14.52
CA SER A 247 -52.97 -2.79 -14.51
C SER A 247 -52.66 -3.79 -15.65
N CYS A 248 -52.05 -4.95 -15.32
CA CYS A 248 -52.78 -6.25 -15.39
C CYS A 248 -52.19 -7.43 -14.57
N SER A 249 -53.07 -8.09 -13.78
CA SER A 249 -53.16 -9.51 -13.35
C SER A 249 -51.96 -10.49 -13.18
N ARG A 250 -51.96 -11.15 -12.00
CA ARG A 250 -51.63 -12.58 -11.70
C ARG A 250 -50.18 -13.14 -11.68
N ARG A 251 -49.64 -13.23 -10.44
CA ARG A 251 -49.36 -14.48 -9.68
C ARG A 251 -48.49 -15.60 -10.32
N SER A 252 -47.24 -15.79 -9.87
CA SER A 252 -46.78 -16.95 -9.05
C SER A 252 -45.24 -17.18 -8.94
N VAL A 253 -44.79 -17.48 -7.71
CA VAL A 253 -43.82 -18.53 -7.29
C VAL A 253 -42.37 -18.60 -7.86
N SER A 254 -41.42 -18.23 -6.97
CA SER A 254 -40.07 -18.79 -6.70
C SER A 254 -38.85 -18.68 -7.65
N ARG A 255 -37.76 -18.14 -7.07
CA ARG A 255 -36.34 -18.61 -7.12
C ARG A 255 -35.67 -18.88 -8.49
N ALA A 256 -35.30 -17.80 -9.18
CA ALA A 256 -34.10 -17.61 -10.03
C ALA A 256 -34.10 -16.13 -10.50
N SER A 257 -33.01 -15.46 -10.84
CA SER A 257 -31.55 -15.69 -10.72
C SER A 257 -30.87 -14.30 -10.72
N GLU A 258 -29.62 -14.20 -10.25
CA GLU A 258 -28.92 -12.91 -9.97
C GLU A 258 -28.42 -12.14 -11.21
N ASP A 259 -28.93 -12.48 -12.40
CA ASP A 259 -28.43 -12.04 -13.71
C ASP A 259 -29.22 -10.86 -14.31
N ARG A 260 -30.43 -10.58 -13.79
CA ARG A 260 -31.28 -9.50 -14.32
C ARG A 260 -30.93 -8.10 -13.82
N THR A 261 -30.44 -7.97 -12.59
CA THR A 261 -30.09 -6.67 -11.99
C THR A 261 -29.01 -5.94 -12.77
N ILE A 262 -28.07 -6.67 -13.39
CA ILE A 262 -27.06 -6.08 -14.28
C ILE A 262 -27.73 -5.57 -15.56
N SER A 263 -28.57 -6.37 -16.22
CA SER A 263 -29.29 -5.96 -17.43
C SER A 263 -30.18 -4.74 -17.20
N ASP A 264 -30.91 -4.68 -16.08
CA ASP A 264 -31.75 -3.53 -15.74
C ASP A 264 -30.89 -2.28 -15.46
N SER A 265 -29.72 -2.42 -14.82
CA SER A 265 -28.79 -1.31 -14.59
C SER A 265 -28.13 -0.78 -15.88
N VAL A 266 -27.83 -1.66 -16.85
CA VAL A 266 -27.33 -1.25 -18.17
C VAL A 266 -28.42 -0.59 -19.00
N GLY A 267 -29.68 -1.06 -18.89
CA GLY A 267 -30.85 -0.37 -19.45
C GLY A 267 -30.99 1.05 -18.91
N GLN A 268 -30.96 1.22 -17.58
CA GLN A 268 -31.05 2.54 -16.93
C GLN A 268 -29.86 3.45 -17.26
N LEU A 269 -28.65 2.92 -17.43
CA LEU A 269 -27.51 3.69 -17.92
C LEU A 269 -27.67 4.11 -19.38
N SER A 270 -28.26 3.26 -20.23
CA SER A 270 -28.57 3.61 -21.62
C SER A 270 -29.69 4.65 -21.74
N GLU A 271 -30.71 4.57 -20.87
CA GLU A 271 -31.83 5.51 -20.77
C GLU A 271 -31.32 6.88 -20.28
N MET A 272 -30.56 6.91 -19.18
CA MET A 272 -29.92 8.13 -18.67
C MET A 272 -28.90 8.74 -19.66
N THR A 273 -28.24 7.93 -20.49
CA THR A 273 -27.36 8.43 -21.57
C THR A 273 -28.16 9.01 -22.74
N ALA A 274 -29.36 8.47 -23.02
CA ALA A 274 -30.27 9.04 -24.01
C ALA A 274 -30.87 10.36 -23.50
N ASP A 275 -31.36 10.41 -22.27
CA ASP A 275 -31.87 11.63 -21.62
C ASP A 275 -30.81 12.75 -21.65
N PHE A 276 -29.57 12.43 -21.26
CA PHE A 276 -28.46 13.40 -21.28
C PHE A 276 -28.07 13.84 -22.70
N ALA A 277 -28.24 12.97 -23.70
CA ALA A 277 -28.05 13.33 -25.11
C ALA A 277 -29.20 14.20 -25.64
N GLU A 278 -30.44 13.99 -25.21
CA GLU A 278 -31.58 14.85 -25.53
C GLU A 278 -31.49 16.22 -24.83
N GLU A 279 -31.01 16.28 -23.58
CA GLU A 279 -30.66 17.55 -22.91
C GLU A 279 -29.55 18.30 -23.66
N HIS A 280 -28.46 17.61 -24.04
CA HIS A 280 -27.39 18.22 -24.85
C HIS A 280 -27.88 18.68 -26.23
N SER A 281 -28.74 17.89 -26.90
CA SER A 281 -29.34 18.26 -28.17
C SER A 281 -30.24 19.50 -28.02
N THR A 282 -31.06 19.55 -26.97
CA THR A 282 -31.95 20.68 -26.67
C THR A 282 -31.14 21.94 -26.32
N SER A 283 -30.06 21.81 -25.54
CA SER A 283 -29.16 22.92 -25.25
C SER A 283 -28.38 23.40 -26.47
N THR A 284 -28.05 22.50 -27.41
CA THR A 284 -27.40 22.86 -28.68
C THR A 284 -28.38 23.61 -29.58
N LEU A 285 -29.61 23.11 -29.73
CA LEU A 285 -30.67 23.77 -30.51
C LEU A 285 -31.02 25.16 -29.94
N ALA A 286 -30.97 25.33 -28.62
CA ALA A 286 -31.14 26.63 -27.98
C ALA A 286 -29.98 27.60 -28.28
N ALA A 287 -28.74 27.11 -28.35
CA ALA A 287 -27.58 27.90 -28.75
C ALA A 287 -27.63 28.29 -30.24
N GLU A 288 -27.89 27.33 -31.14
CA GLU A 288 -28.08 27.58 -32.58
C GLU A 288 -29.19 28.60 -32.85
N ARG A 289 -30.27 28.57 -32.05
CA ARG A 289 -31.34 29.57 -32.13
C ARG A 289 -30.90 30.96 -31.67
N ILE A 290 -30.07 31.08 -30.63
CA ILE A 290 -29.51 32.37 -30.20
C ILE A 290 -28.52 32.91 -31.25
N ASP A 291 -27.72 32.04 -31.88
CA ASP A 291 -26.82 32.42 -32.96
C ASP A 291 -27.62 32.85 -34.21
N ALA A 292 -28.73 32.19 -34.53
CA ALA A 292 -29.66 32.62 -35.57
C ALA A 292 -30.30 33.99 -35.25
N GLU A 293 -30.90 34.16 -34.07
CA GLU A 293 -31.55 35.41 -33.64
C GLU A 293 -30.54 36.58 -33.55
N THR A 294 -29.29 36.34 -33.13
CA THR A 294 -28.24 37.38 -33.16
C THR A 294 -27.71 37.68 -34.56
N SER A 295 -27.63 36.68 -35.46
CA SER A 295 -27.28 36.91 -36.87
C SER A 295 -28.34 37.73 -37.60
N GLU A 296 -29.62 37.50 -37.32
CA GLU A 296 -30.71 38.32 -37.85
C GLU A 296 -30.71 39.72 -37.24
N ARG A 297 -30.44 39.87 -35.92
CA ARG A 297 -30.27 41.19 -35.31
C ARG A 297 -29.14 41.98 -35.98
N LEU A 298 -28.01 41.34 -36.29
CA LEU A 298 -26.90 41.95 -37.02
C LEU A 298 -27.20 42.22 -38.52
N ARG A 299 -28.15 41.51 -39.13
CA ARG A 299 -28.68 41.84 -40.46
C ARG A 299 -29.56 43.10 -40.39
N LEU A 300 -30.51 43.12 -39.45
CA LEU A 300 -31.44 44.25 -39.25
C LEU A 300 -30.72 45.52 -38.78
N GLU A 301 -29.64 45.41 -37.99
CA GLU A 301 -28.78 46.55 -37.63
C GLU A 301 -28.08 47.17 -38.85
N ARG A 302 -27.65 46.34 -39.83
CA ARG A 302 -27.09 46.83 -41.11
C ARG A 302 -28.17 47.44 -42.00
N GLU A 303 -29.29 46.75 -42.19
CA GLU A 303 -30.40 47.26 -43.01
C GLU A 303 -30.96 48.58 -42.44
N LEU A 304 -30.97 48.76 -41.12
CA LEU A 304 -31.29 50.04 -40.48
C LEU A 304 -30.23 51.12 -40.74
N GLN A 305 -28.94 50.77 -40.74
CA GLN A 305 -27.85 51.70 -41.10
C GLN A 305 -27.97 52.11 -42.58
N ASP A 306 -28.13 51.16 -43.50
CA ASP A 306 -28.30 51.40 -44.93
C ASP A 306 -29.52 52.30 -45.22
N VAL A 307 -30.65 52.05 -44.56
CA VAL A 307 -31.86 52.91 -44.66
C VAL A 307 -31.63 54.30 -44.05
N THR A 308 -30.85 54.41 -42.98
CA THR A 308 -30.52 55.70 -42.35
C THR A 308 -29.57 56.53 -43.24
N GLU A 309 -28.58 55.89 -43.87
CA GLU A 309 -27.71 56.53 -44.85
C GLU A 309 -28.48 56.90 -46.12
N ALA A 310 -29.36 56.02 -46.62
CA ALA A 310 -30.25 56.33 -47.74
C ALA A 310 -31.17 57.53 -47.45
N HIS A 311 -31.77 57.61 -46.25
CA HIS A 311 -32.56 58.77 -45.83
C HIS A 311 -31.71 60.04 -45.76
N LYS A 312 -30.49 59.96 -45.20
CA LYS A 312 -29.57 61.10 -45.13
C LYS A 312 -29.13 61.59 -46.50
N ASN A 313 -28.85 60.68 -47.43
CA ASN A 313 -28.50 60.98 -48.81
C ASN A 313 -29.70 61.59 -49.55
N LEU A 314 -30.91 61.04 -49.38
CA LEU A 314 -32.15 61.61 -49.91
C LEU A 314 -32.40 63.02 -49.38
N GLN A 315 -32.22 63.25 -48.07
CA GLN A 315 -32.33 64.57 -47.46
C GLN A 315 -31.31 65.54 -48.09
N GLN A 316 -30.04 65.15 -48.24
CA GLN A 316 -29.03 65.97 -48.90
C GLN A 316 -29.36 66.26 -50.37
N THR A 317 -29.96 65.31 -51.11
CA THR A 317 -30.45 65.57 -52.47
C THR A 317 -31.66 66.51 -52.49
N THR A 318 -32.54 66.45 -51.47
CA THR A 318 -33.66 67.39 -51.33
C THR A 318 -33.17 68.79 -50.99
N GLU A 319 -32.31 68.95 -50.00
CA GLU A 319 -31.67 70.24 -49.64
C GLU A 319 -30.91 70.83 -50.84
N ARG A 320 -30.24 69.98 -51.62
CA ARG A 320 -29.56 70.39 -52.86
C ARG A 320 -30.55 70.81 -53.95
N LEU A 321 -31.63 70.06 -54.17
CA LEU A 321 -32.65 70.40 -55.17
C LEU A 321 -33.44 71.66 -54.77
N GLU A 322 -33.71 71.88 -53.48
CA GLU A 322 -34.27 73.12 -52.96
C GLU A 322 -33.32 74.30 -53.20
N MET A 323 -32.01 74.12 -52.98
CA MET A 323 -31.00 75.13 -53.30
C MET A 323 -30.90 75.40 -54.81
N GLU A 324 -30.90 74.37 -55.66
CA GLU A 324 -30.89 74.51 -57.12
C GLU A 324 -32.19 75.16 -57.65
N LEU A 325 -33.34 74.89 -57.03
CA LEU A 325 -34.62 75.54 -57.33
C LEU A 325 -34.65 77.00 -56.84
N LEU A 326 -34.04 77.32 -55.70
CA LEU A 326 -33.80 78.70 -55.27
C LEU A 326 -32.88 79.45 -56.23
N TYR A 327 -31.80 78.81 -56.72
CA TYR A 327 -30.92 79.40 -57.74
C TYR A 327 -31.62 79.61 -59.09
N ALA A 328 -32.43 78.66 -59.55
CA ALA A 328 -33.25 78.83 -60.75
C ALA A 328 -34.25 79.99 -60.60
N ARG A 329 -34.95 80.05 -59.47
CA ARG A 329 -35.91 81.12 -59.14
C ARG A 329 -35.24 82.48 -58.97
N ALA A 330 -33.96 82.53 -58.60
CA ALA A 330 -33.15 83.75 -58.59
C ALA A 330 -32.65 84.14 -59.99
N ALA A 331 -32.30 83.16 -60.84
CA ALA A 331 -31.88 83.40 -62.22
C ALA A 331 -33.04 83.98 -63.06
N ASP A 332 -34.24 83.41 -62.96
CA ASP A 332 -35.46 83.92 -63.62
C ASP A 332 -35.85 85.34 -63.17
N LEU A 333 -35.38 85.78 -62.00
CA LEU A 333 -35.65 87.12 -61.45
C LEU A 333 -34.53 88.14 -61.69
N ASN A 334 -33.37 87.73 -62.23
CA ASN A 334 -32.20 88.60 -62.40
C ASN A 334 -31.70 88.68 -63.86
N GLY A 335 -32.50 88.18 -64.81
CA GLY A 335 -32.23 88.20 -66.25
C GLY A 335 -32.81 89.39 -67.01
N VAL A 336 -32.70 90.62 -66.48
CA VAL A 336 -33.25 91.83 -67.10
C VAL A 336 -32.14 92.87 -67.36
N ALA A 337 -32.13 93.41 -68.58
CA ALA A 337 -31.31 94.52 -69.08
C ALA A 337 -29.78 94.27 -69.18
N SER A 338 -29.32 94.06 -70.41
CA SER A 338 -28.33 94.99 -70.98
C SER A 338 -28.89 95.49 -72.31
N ASP A 339 -29.07 96.80 -72.40
CA ASP A 339 -29.51 97.51 -73.60
C ASP A 339 -28.28 98.06 -74.35
N ALA A 340 -28.30 98.01 -75.68
CA ALA A 340 -27.30 98.56 -76.60
C ALA A 340 -27.72 98.32 -78.06
N GLU A 341 -28.53 99.22 -78.63
CA GLU A 341 -28.70 99.32 -80.09
C GLU A 341 -27.38 99.75 -80.76
N ASP A 342 -27.08 99.26 -81.97
CA ASP A 342 -27.31 100.00 -83.23
C ASP A 342 -26.81 99.19 -84.46
N GLY A 343 -27.26 99.55 -85.67
CA GLY A 343 -26.57 99.23 -86.94
C GLY A 343 -26.89 97.90 -87.65
N GLU A 344 -27.74 97.98 -88.69
CA GLU A 344 -27.88 96.98 -89.76
C GLU A 344 -26.58 96.90 -90.63
N ASP A 345 -26.32 95.92 -91.50
CA ASP A 345 -27.12 94.80 -92.04
C ASP A 345 -26.22 93.54 -92.21
N GLY A 346 -26.82 92.36 -92.26
CA GLY A 346 -26.11 91.06 -92.31
C GLY A 346 -26.88 89.88 -91.72
N GLY A 347 -28.13 90.10 -91.31
CA GLY A 347 -29.07 89.06 -90.88
C GLY A 347 -28.93 88.61 -89.43
N VAL A 348 -29.88 89.05 -88.58
CA VAL A 348 -30.11 88.51 -87.21
C VAL A 348 -30.23 86.97 -87.22
N TYR A 349 -30.78 86.39 -88.29
CA TYR A 349 -30.83 84.94 -88.49
C TYR A 349 -29.45 84.27 -88.56
N LYS A 350 -28.44 84.92 -89.14
CA LYS A 350 -27.07 84.40 -89.18
C LYS A 350 -26.45 84.39 -87.78
N GLN A 351 -26.56 85.50 -87.04
CA GLN A 351 -26.07 85.57 -85.67
C GLN A 351 -26.79 84.57 -84.74
N ARG A 352 -28.11 84.41 -84.87
CA ARG A 352 -28.88 83.40 -84.13
C ARG A 352 -28.53 81.97 -84.54
N TYR A 353 -28.29 81.72 -85.83
CA TYR A 353 -27.82 80.40 -86.30
C TYR A 353 -26.43 80.07 -85.74
N GLU A 354 -25.47 81.00 -85.80
CA GLU A 354 -24.14 80.79 -85.22
C GLU A 354 -24.20 80.69 -83.68
N HIS A 355 -25.12 81.38 -83.01
CA HIS A 355 -25.37 81.21 -81.58
C HIS A 355 -25.87 79.78 -81.28
N ALA A 356 -26.93 79.35 -81.98
CA ALA A 356 -27.47 78.00 -81.85
C ALA A 356 -26.46 76.90 -82.23
N VAL A 357 -25.57 77.13 -83.21
CA VAL A 357 -24.47 76.21 -83.52
C VAL A 357 -23.42 76.20 -82.40
N ARG A 358 -23.04 77.35 -81.83
CA ARG A 358 -22.11 77.41 -80.68
C ARG A 358 -22.71 76.74 -79.43
N GLU A 359 -24.02 76.86 -79.21
CA GLU A 359 -24.77 76.15 -78.15
C GLU A 359 -24.87 74.64 -78.42
N LEU A 360 -25.13 74.23 -79.67
CA LEU A 360 -25.15 72.82 -80.08
C LEU A 360 -23.77 72.19 -79.96
N GLU A 361 -22.71 72.91 -80.30
CA GLU A 361 -21.34 72.45 -80.09
C GLU A 361 -20.97 72.41 -78.60
N PHE A 362 -21.38 73.40 -77.79
CA PHE A 362 -21.13 73.41 -76.35
C PHE A 362 -21.85 72.26 -75.64
N THR A 363 -23.13 72.04 -75.95
CA THR A 363 -23.89 70.89 -75.43
C THR A 363 -23.32 69.57 -75.93
N LYS A 364 -22.91 69.45 -77.19
CA LYS A 364 -22.22 68.27 -77.72
C LYS A 364 -20.88 68.00 -77.02
N ARG A 365 -20.06 69.04 -76.77
CA ARG A 365 -18.81 68.93 -75.98
C ARG A 365 -19.10 68.51 -74.54
N LYS A 366 -20.13 69.10 -73.90
CA LYS A 366 -20.54 68.74 -72.54
C LYS A 366 -21.03 67.28 -72.45
N MET A 367 -21.83 66.81 -73.40
CA MET A 367 -22.27 65.41 -73.46
C MET A 367 -21.10 64.45 -73.73
N ALA A 368 -20.15 64.83 -74.59
CA ALA A 368 -18.94 64.03 -74.82
C ALA A 368 -18.07 63.93 -73.56
N GLN A 369 -17.81 65.05 -72.89
CA GLN A 369 -17.08 65.09 -71.61
C GLN A 369 -17.81 64.26 -70.55
N GLN A 370 -19.13 64.42 -70.40
CA GLN A 370 -19.91 63.63 -69.45
C GLN A 370 -19.81 62.12 -69.74
N HIS A 371 -19.87 61.70 -71.00
CA HIS A 371 -19.68 60.29 -71.36
C HIS A 371 -18.25 59.78 -71.12
N GLU A 372 -17.24 60.65 -71.17
CA GLU A 372 -15.86 60.34 -70.82
C GLU A 372 -15.70 60.23 -69.29
N ASP A 373 -16.23 61.20 -68.52
CA ASP A 373 -16.27 61.21 -67.05
C ASP A 373 -17.05 60.01 -66.48
N ASP A 374 -18.19 59.65 -67.09
CA ASP A 374 -19.00 58.46 -66.73
C ASP A 374 -18.25 57.16 -67.05
N LEU A 375 -17.49 57.12 -68.16
CA LEU A 375 -16.67 55.98 -68.54
C LEU A 375 -15.47 55.81 -67.59
N GLU A 376 -14.79 56.90 -67.21
CA GLU A 376 -13.72 56.86 -66.21
C GLU A 376 -14.23 56.38 -64.85
N GLN A 377 -15.41 56.84 -64.41
CA GLN A 377 -16.07 56.35 -63.19
C GLN A 377 -16.37 54.85 -63.28
N LEU A 378 -16.92 54.37 -64.40
CA LEU A 378 -17.20 52.94 -64.60
C LEU A 378 -15.91 52.09 -64.63
N VAL A 379 -14.83 52.58 -65.24
CA VAL A 379 -13.51 51.91 -65.19
C VAL A 379 -12.92 51.90 -63.78
N GLY A 380 -13.07 53.00 -63.03
CA GLY A 380 -12.67 53.11 -61.63
C GLY A 380 -13.41 52.12 -60.72
N LEU A 381 -14.74 52.07 -60.84
CA LEU A 381 -15.61 51.12 -60.12
C LEU A 381 -15.29 49.67 -60.51
N LYS A 382 -15.12 49.38 -61.80
CA LYS A 382 -14.71 48.05 -62.30
C LYS A 382 -13.39 47.63 -61.65
N LYS A 383 -12.37 48.50 -61.65
CA LYS A 383 -11.06 48.24 -61.03
C LYS A 383 -11.16 48.05 -59.51
N GLN A 384 -12.06 48.76 -58.83
CA GLN A 384 -12.31 48.58 -57.41
C GLN A 384 -13.01 47.25 -57.11
N LEU A 385 -13.95 46.81 -57.96
CA LEU A 385 -14.61 45.51 -57.84
C LEU A 385 -13.65 44.36 -58.16
N GLU A 386 -12.81 44.49 -59.20
CA GLU A 386 -11.74 43.55 -59.51
C GLU A 386 -10.74 43.41 -58.35
N LYS A 387 -10.39 44.51 -57.67
CA LYS A 387 -9.60 44.43 -56.43
C LYS A 387 -10.36 43.71 -55.32
N LYS A 388 -11.59 44.10 -55.00
CA LYS A 388 -12.39 43.45 -53.94
C LYS A 388 -12.56 41.94 -54.18
N LEU A 389 -12.67 41.53 -55.44
CA LEU A 389 -12.74 40.11 -55.82
C LEU A 389 -11.39 39.40 -55.59
N ALA A 390 -10.26 40.03 -55.91
CA ALA A 390 -8.94 39.48 -55.62
C ALA A 390 -8.66 39.40 -54.11
N ASP A 391 -8.93 40.47 -53.36
CA ASP A 391 -8.82 40.54 -51.90
C ASP A 391 -9.64 39.39 -51.24
N ALA A 392 -10.86 39.12 -51.74
CA ALA A 392 -11.72 38.05 -51.24
C ALA A 392 -11.27 36.63 -51.65
N TYR A 393 -10.62 36.46 -52.82
CA TYR A 393 -10.01 35.19 -53.19
C TYR A 393 -8.79 34.86 -52.33
N GLU A 394 -8.00 35.88 -51.96
CA GLU A 394 -6.87 35.74 -51.04
C GLU A 394 -7.36 35.31 -49.64
N GLU A 395 -8.38 35.98 -49.09
CA GLU A 395 -8.99 35.59 -47.80
C GLU A 395 -9.53 34.14 -47.82
N VAL A 396 -10.17 33.70 -48.91
CA VAL A 396 -10.67 32.32 -49.04
C VAL A 396 -9.52 31.30 -49.04
N GLU A 397 -8.35 31.62 -49.61
CA GLU A 397 -7.20 30.72 -49.59
C GLU A 397 -6.47 30.74 -48.23
N GLU A 398 -6.39 31.89 -47.55
CA GLU A 398 -5.95 31.94 -46.14
C GLU A 398 -6.85 31.08 -45.23
N GLN A 399 -8.17 31.21 -45.36
CA GLN A 399 -9.15 30.40 -44.62
C GLN A 399 -8.98 28.90 -44.93
N ARG A 400 -8.72 28.51 -46.18
CA ARG A 400 -8.41 27.11 -46.56
C ARG A 400 -7.14 26.60 -45.88
N GLN A 401 -6.08 27.40 -45.85
CA GLN A 401 -4.84 27.04 -45.15
C GLN A 401 -5.06 26.90 -43.64
N VAL A 402 -5.82 27.80 -43.00
CA VAL A 402 -6.21 27.73 -41.58
C VAL A 402 -7.00 26.45 -41.29
N VAL A 403 -8.01 26.11 -42.11
CA VAL A 403 -8.74 24.84 -41.99
C VAL A 403 -7.81 23.63 -42.17
N GLY A 404 -6.83 23.71 -43.07
CA GLY A 404 -5.79 22.69 -43.26
C GLY A 404 -4.82 22.55 -42.07
N GLN A 405 -4.61 23.61 -41.29
CA GLN A 405 -3.88 23.54 -40.02
C GLN A 405 -4.73 22.91 -38.91
N TRP A 406 -6.00 23.33 -38.77
CA TRP A 406 -6.92 22.77 -37.78
C TRP A 406 -7.18 21.26 -37.99
N LYS A 407 -7.35 20.80 -39.23
CA LYS A 407 -7.49 19.36 -39.55
C LYS A 407 -6.29 18.55 -39.07
N ARG A 408 -5.06 19.03 -39.31
CA ARG A 408 -3.83 18.39 -38.80
C ARG A 408 -3.74 18.40 -37.27
N ARG A 409 -4.18 19.48 -36.62
CA ARG A 409 -4.23 19.58 -35.15
C ARG A 409 -5.24 18.60 -34.54
N VAL A 410 -6.43 18.45 -35.13
CA VAL A 410 -7.44 17.46 -34.72
C VAL A 410 -6.93 16.04 -34.92
N GLN A 411 -6.23 15.75 -36.03
CA GLN A 411 -5.60 14.45 -36.25
C GLN A 411 -4.54 14.13 -35.18
N LYS A 412 -3.67 15.10 -34.81
CA LYS A 412 -2.68 14.92 -33.74
C LYS A 412 -3.34 14.64 -32.38
N LEU A 413 -4.34 15.45 -32.01
CA LEU A 413 -5.10 15.29 -30.76
C LEU A 413 -5.85 13.95 -30.70
N ASN A 414 -6.36 13.45 -31.83
CA ASN A 414 -7.02 12.14 -31.89
C ASN A 414 -6.03 10.98 -31.72
N GLY A 415 -4.79 11.10 -32.21
CA GLY A 415 -3.70 10.16 -31.93
C GLY A 415 -3.34 10.16 -30.44
N GLU A 416 -3.04 11.33 -29.89
CA GLU A 416 -2.71 11.50 -28.46
C GLU A 416 -3.83 10.97 -27.53
N MET A 417 -5.10 11.17 -27.90
CA MET A 417 -6.26 10.61 -27.20
C MET A 417 -6.30 9.06 -27.28
N HIS A 418 -5.86 8.45 -28.38
CA HIS A 418 -5.79 6.99 -28.50
C HIS A 418 -4.65 6.41 -27.67
N ASP A 419 -3.45 7.01 -27.75
CA ASP A 419 -2.28 6.63 -26.96
C ASP A 419 -2.58 6.70 -25.44
N LEU A 420 -3.28 7.75 -25.00
CA LEU A 420 -3.73 7.91 -23.61
C LEU A 420 -4.78 6.87 -23.18
N ARG A 421 -5.62 6.37 -24.10
CA ARG A 421 -6.54 5.24 -23.79
C ARG A 421 -5.77 3.94 -23.60
N LEU A 422 -4.85 3.62 -24.51
CA LEU A 422 -4.02 2.42 -24.41
C LEU A 422 -3.19 2.41 -23.11
N LEU A 423 -2.58 3.54 -22.75
CA LEU A 423 -1.83 3.68 -21.49
C LEU A 423 -2.73 3.51 -20.25
N LEU A 424 -3.98 3.99 -20.31
CA LEU A 424 -4.97 3.78 -19.24
C LEU A 424 -5.41 2.32 -19.13
N GLU A 425 -5.60 1.63 -20.26
CA GLU A 425 -5.93 0.21 -20.32
C GLU A 425 -4.80 -0.67 -19.78
N GLU A 426 -3.55 -0.41 -20.19
CA GLU A 426 -2.34 -1.07 -19.66
C GLU A 426 -2.21 -0.88 -18.14
N GLN A 427 -2.36 0.36 -17.66
CA GLN A 427 -2.24 0.65 -16.23
C GLN A 427 -3.40 0.06 -15.42
N THR A 428 -4.60 -0.06 -16.00
CA THR A 428 -5.74 -0.77 -15.42
C THR A 428 -5.49 -2.27 -15.35
N ALA A 429 -4.95 -2.88 -16.41
CA ALA A 429 -4.55 -4.28 -16.42
C ALA A 429 -3.43 -4.58 -15.40
N ARG A 430 -2.45 -3.68 -15.26
CA ARG A 430 -1.39 -3.74 -14.25
C ARG A 430 -1.95 -3.67 -12.83
N ASN A 431 -2.91 -2.77 -12.58
CA ASN A 431 -3.57 -2.66 -11.28
C ASN A 431 -4.36 -3.94 -10.94
N ASN A 432 -5.17 -4.44 -11.89
CA ASN A 432 -5.90 -5.70 -11.75
C ASN A 432 -4.97 -6.92 -11.49
N LEU A 433 -3.77 -6.93 -12.06
CA LEU A 433 -2.77 -7.97 -11.78
C LEU A 433 -2.17 -7.83 -10.38
N LEU A 434 -1.88 -6.61 -9.92
CA LEU A 434 -1.39 -6.34 -8.57
C LEU A 434 -2.43 -6.69 -7.51
N GLU A 435 -3.71 -6.37 -7.73
CA GLU A 435 -4.79 -6.75 -6.81
C GLU A 435 -4.97 -8.27 -6.75
N LYS A 436 -4.91 -8.97 -7.89
CA LYS A 436 -4.92 -10.45 -7.93
C LYS A 436 -3.72 -11.05 -7.18
N LYS A 437 -2.54 -10.43 -7.25
CA LYS A 437 -1.36 -10.86 -6.47
C LYS A 437 -1.53 -10.61 -4.97
N GLN A 438 -2.06 -9.45 -4.56
CA GLN A 438 -2.34 -9.14 -3.15
C GLN A 438 -3.35 -10.14 -2.57
N ARG A 439 -4.50 -10.35 -3.23
CA ARG A 439 -5.52 -11.31 -2.79
C ARG A 439 -4.98 -12.75 -2.67
N LYS A 440 -4.03 -13.16 -3.53
CA LYS A 440 -3.31 -14.43 -3.40
C LYS A 440 -2.43 -14.45 -2.15
N PHE A 441 -1.53 -13.48 -2.01
CA PHE A 441 -0.62 -13.37 -0.87
C PHE A 441 -1.37 -13.33 0.48
N ASP A 442 -2.48 -12.60 0.56
CA ASP A 442 -3.34 -12.55 1.74
C ASP A 442 -3.93 -13.94 2.06
N SER A 443 -4.34 -14.69 1.04
CA SER A 443 -4.89 -16.05 1.19
C SER A 443 -3.82 -17.09 1.56
N GLU A 444 -2.62 -16.97 0.99
CA GLU A 444 -1.46 -17.82 1.28
C GLU A 444 -0.98 -17.58 2.73
N THR A 445 -0.90 -16.32 3.15
CA THR A 445 -0.63 -15.92 4.54
C THR A 445 -1.68 -16.48 5.50
N GLN A 446 -2.98 -16.34 5.18
CA GLN A 446 -4.06 -16.85 6.02
C GLN A 446 -4.06 -18.39 6.12
N ASN A 447 -3.65 -19.10 5.06
CA ASN A 447 -3.49 -20.55 5.09
C ASN A 447 -2.31 -20.95 5.99
N LEU A 448 -1.13 -20.34 5.83
CA LEU A 448 0.03 -20.57 6.71
C LEU A 448 -0.29 -20.28 8.19
N MET A 449 -1.07 -19.22 8.47
CA MET A 449 -1.56 -18.94 9.82
C MET A 449 -2.54 -20.00 10.36
N ASN A 450 -3.27 -20.71 9.50
CA ASN A 450 -4.14 -21.82 9.90
C ASN A 450 -3.36 -23.12 10.09
N ASP A 451 -2.37 -23.38 9.25
CA ASP A 451 -1.51 -24.56 9.36
C ASP A 451 -0.63 -24.49 10.61
N LEU A 452 -0.05 -23.32 10.91
CA LEU A 452 0.65 -23.07 12.19
C LEU A 452 -0.26 -23.26 13.42
N ARG A 453 -1.56 -22.91 13.33
CA ARG A 453 -2.54 -23.20 14.40
C ARG A 453 -2.80 -24.71 14.53
N GLN A 454 -2.93 -25.42 13.42
CA GLN A 454 -3.11 -26.87 13.41
C GLN A 454 -1.88 -27.59 14.00
N GLU A 455 -0.68 -27.27 13.51
CA GLU A 455 0.58 -27.82 13.99
C GLU A 455 0.76 -27.62 15.50
N LYS A 456 0.48 -26.41 16.01
CA LYS A 456 0.45 -26.13 17.45
C LYS A 456 -0.54 -27.02 18.22
N THR A 457 -1.78 -27.16 17.75
CA THR A 457 -2.75 -28.07 18.41
C THR A 457 -2.34 -29.54 18.35
N GLN A 458 -1.62 -29.96 17.31
CA GLN A 458 -1.07 -31.32 17.19
C GLN A 458 0.14 -31.51 18.11
N ARG A 459 1.05 -30.53 18.19
CA ARG A 459 2.19 -30.52 19.11
C ARG A 459 1.75 -30.58 20.56
N GLU A 460 0.76 -29.77 20.96
CA GLU A 460 0.18 -29.87 22.31
C GLU A 460 -0.48 -31.23 22.58
N ARG A 461 -1.12 -31.83 21.56
CA ARG A 461 -1.76 -33.14 21.70
C ARG A 461 -0.70 -34.23 21.90
N LEU A 462 0.34 -34.25 21.08
CA LEU A 462 1.46 -35.19 21.17
C LEU A 462 2.24 -35.01 22.49
N ALA A 463 2.35 -33.77 23.01
CA ALA A 463 2.92 -33.53 24.34
C ALA A 463 2.08 -34.20 25.45
N ARG A 464 0.75 -34.05 25.41
CA ARG A 464 -0.16 -34.71 26.37
C ARG A 464 -0.18 -36.23 26.21
N GLU A 465 -0.13 -36.75 24.99
CA GLU A 465 -0.02 -38.20 24.72
C GLU A 465 1.32 -38.76 25.21
N LYS A 466 2.43 -38.00 25.12
CA LYS A 466 3.72 -38.33 25.73
C LYS A 466 3.67 -38.30 27.27
N GLU A 467 3.02 -37.31 27.87
CA GLU A 467 2.84 -37.23 29.33
C GLU A 467 2.06 -38.43 29.87
N ILE A 468 0.98 -38.83 29.18
CA ILE A 468 0.21 -40.04 29.49
C ILE A 468 1.08 -41.29 29.37
N ALA A 469 1.81 -41.48 28.27
CA ALA A 469 2.69 -42.64 28.08
C ALA A 469 3.82 -42.72 29.13
N ILE A 470 4.30 -41.58 29.64
CA ILE A 470 5.26 -41.53 30.75
C ILE A 470 4.60 -41.97 32.08
N ALA A 471 3.38 -41.53 32.36
CA ALA A 471 2.64 -41.96 33.55
C ALA A 471 2.27 -43.46 33.50
N GLU A 472 1.89 -43.97 32.33
CA GLU A 472 1.64 -45.39 32.09
C GLU A 472 2.93 -46.21 32.27
N LYS A 473 4.08 -45.74 31.74
CA LYS A 473 5.39 -46.35 31.97
C LYS A 473 5.72 -46.46 33.46
N PHE A 474 5.62 -45.36 34.22
CA PHE A 474 5.87 -45.39 35.66
C PHE A 474 4.92 -46.33 36.41
N THR A 475 3.66 -46.41 35.99
CA THR A 475 2.67 -47.34 36.57
C THR A 475 3.05 -48.80 36.31
N ILE A 476 3.53 -49.12 35.10
CA ILE A 476 4.00 -50.46 34.74
C ILE A 476 5.29 -50.82 35.48
N GLU A 477 6.22 -49.87 35.64
CA GLU A 477 7.46 -50.06 36.39
C GLU A 477 7.19 -50.30 37.90
N GLN A 478 6.24 -49.58 38.50
CA GLN A 478 5.79 -49.85 39.87
C GLN A 478 5.16 -51.23 39.99
N ASN A 479 4.18 -51.58 39.13
CA ASN A 479 3.54 -52.89 39.14
C ASN A 479 4.54 -54.04 38.95
N LEU A 480 5.59 -53.84 38.14
CA LEU A 480 6.68 -54.81 37.95
C LEU A 480 7.57 -54.93 39.21
N SER A 481 7.82 -53.83 39.91
CA SER A 481 8.53 -53.83 41.20
C SER A 481 7.72 -54.56 42.28
N ASP A 482 6.43 -54.29 42.37
CA ASP A 482 5.52 -54.92 43.34
C ASP A 482 5.40 -56.43 43.07
N ALA A 483 5.31 -56.83 41.81
CA ALA A 483 5.28 -58.24 41.40
C ALA A 483 6.60 -58.98 41.69
N ARG A 484 7.76 -58.31 41.54
CA ARG A 484 9.06 -58.88 41.93
C ARG A 484 9.14 -59.11 43.43
N LEU A 485 8.76 -58.12 44.24
CA LEU A 485 8.70 -58.24 45.69
C LEU A 485 7.73 -59.35 46.13
N GLU A 486 6.60 -59.52 45.44
CA GLU A 486 5.66 -60.61 45.73
C GLU A 486 6.25 -62.00 45.37
N ILE A 487 7.08 -62.10 44.34
CA ILE A 487 7.83 -63.32 44.00
C ILE A 487 8.90 -63.60 45.05
N GLU A 488 9.72 -62.62 45.42
CA GLU A 488 10.76 -62.74 46.44
C GLU A 488 10.17 -63.23 47.78
N LEU A 489 9.04 -62.66 48.21
CA LEU A 489 8.29 -63.08 49.41
C LEU A 489 7.66 -64.48 49.30
N LYS A 490 7.35 -64.96 48.08
CA LYS A 490 6.86 -66.33 47.84
C LYS A 490 8.00 -67.34 47.82
N GLU A 491 9.13 -67.00 47.20
CA GLU A 491 10.34 -67.81 47.25
C GLU A 491 10.89 -67.93 48.67
N GLU A 492 10.92 -66.84 49.45
CA GLU A 492 11.37 -66.88 50.83
C GLU A 492 10.49 -67.81 51.68
N ARG A 493 9.15 -67.70 51.55
CA ARG A 493 8.22 -68.66 52.17
C ARG A 493 8.43 -70.10 51.69
N LEU A 494 8.74 -70.32 50.41
CA LEU A 494 9.08 -71.67 49.91
C LEU A 494 10.39 -72.19 50.50
N ARG A 495 11.40 -71.33 50.68
CA ARG A 495 12.66 -71.68 51.37
C ARG A 495 12.38 -72.02 52.83
N THR A 496 11.60 -71.22 53.55
CA THR A 496 11.21 -71.50 54.95
C THR A 496 10.44 -72.81 55.07
N LEU A 497 9.41 -73.03 54.26
CA LEU A 497 8.62 -74.27 54.28
C LEU A 497 9.42 -75.50 53.87
N SER A 498 10.41 -75.36 52.98
CA SER A 498 11.33 -76.44 52.62
C SER A 498 12.28 -76.76 53.78
N GLN A 499 12.82 -75.74 54.45
CA GLN A 499 13.66 -75.91 55.62
C GLN A 499 12.89 -76.52 56.80
N GLU A 500 11.66 -76.08 57.07
CA GLU A 500 10.77 -76.71 58.07
C GLU A 500 10.51 -78.20 57.74
N LEU A 501 10.38 -78.55 56.46
CA LEU A 501 10.20 -79.95 56.02
C LEU A 501 11.48 -80.79 56.20
N GLU A 502 12.65 -80.21 55.94
CA GLU A 502 13.96 -80.84 56.18
C GLU A 502 14.25 -81.02 57.68
N GLU A 503 13.95 -80.01 58.51
CA GLU A 503 14.07 -80.09 59.97
C GLU A 503 13.10 -81.13 60.57
N LEU A 504 11.86 -81.20 60.06
CA LEU A 504 10.88 -82.23 60.46
C LEU A 504 11.24 -83.65 60.02
N THR A 505 12.15 -83.84 59.05
CA THR A 505 12.55 -85.18 58.58
C THR A 505 13.77 -85.78 59.30
N PHE A 506 14.39 -85.07 60.26
CA PHE A 506 15.63 -85.51 60.94
C PHE A 506 15.54 -85.70 62.47
N GLY A 507 14.42 -86.22 62.99
CA GLY A 507 14.23 -86.50 64.43
C GLY A 507 15.03 -87.72 64.97
N GLY A 508 16.22 -87.49 65.56
CA GLY A 508 17.27 -88.53 65.68
C GLY A 508 17.93 -88.89 67.04
N LYS A 509 17.70 -88.18 68.15
CA LYS A 509 18.18 -88.46 69.55
C LYS A 509 19.61 -88.04 69.98
N THR A 510 19.65 -87.02 70.82
CA THR A 510 20.34 -86.82 72.12
C THR A 510 21.86 -87.01 72.31
N GLU A 511 22.58 -87.75 71.46
CA GLU A 511 24.05 -87.63 71.37
C GLU A 511 24.47 -86.99 70.05
N GLU A 512 23.76 -87.33 68.97
CA GLU A 512 23.89 -86.61 67.70
C GLU A 512 23.53 -85.13 67.88
N GLU A 513 22.55 -84.81 68.72
CA GLU A 513 22.21 -83.43 69.13
C GLU A 513 23.39 -82.64 69.70
N VAL A 514 24.33 -83.27 70.42
CA VAL A 514 25.51 -82.56 70.98
C VAL A 514 26.60 -82.34 69.92
N ALA A 515 26.72 -83.27 68.96
CA ALA A 515 27.57 -83.09 67.79
C ALA A 515 26.99 -82.04 66.82
N GLN A 516 25.68 -82.08 66.61
CA GLN A 516 24.89 -81.12 65.83
C GLN A 516 24.91 -79.74 66.49
N LEU A 517 24.77 -79.60 67.82
CA LEU A 517 24.91 -78.31 68.50
C LEU A 517 26.32 -77.73 68.38
N LYS A 518 27.38 -78.56 68.36
CA LYS A 518 28.75 -78.11 68.07
C LYS A 518 28.94 -77.72 66.61
N LYS A 519 28.36 -78.48 65.67
CA LYS A 519 28.40 -78.21 64.22
C LYS A 519 27.60 -76.93 63.89
N ALA A 520 26.38 -76.80 64.40
CA ALA A 520 25.52 -75.63 64.30
C ALA A 520 26.14 -74.41 65.00
N LYS A 521 26.78 -74.56 66.17
CA LYS A 521 27.59 -73.48 66.75
C LYS A 521 28.69 -73.02 65.79
N HIS A 522 29.40 -73.95 65.15
CA HIS A 522 30.49 -73.60 64.23
C HIS A 522 29.98 -73.05 62.88
N GLU A 523 28.83 -73.50 62.41
CA GLU A 523 28.12 -72.93 61.25
C GLU A 523 27.48 -71.58 61.55
N LEU A 524 27.08 -71.31 62.80
CA LEU A 524 26.67 -69.98 63.26
C LEU A 524 27.89 -69.06 63.40
N GLU A 525 29.00 -69.53 63.97
CA GLU A 525 30.27 -68.78 63.98
C GLU A 525 30.74 -68.44 62.56
N LYS A 526 30.62 -69.40 61.62
CA LYS A 526 30.90 -69.13 60.21
C LYS A 526 29.90 -68.14 59.61
N ARG A 527 28.58 -68.34 59.78
CA ARG A 527 27.56 -67.41 59.26
C ARG A 527 27.72 -65.99 59.82
N THR A 528 28.06 -65.84 61.11
CA THR A 528 28.34 -64.52 61.70
C THR A 528 29.57 -63.90 61.07
N LYS A 529 30.64 -64.66 60.82
CA LYS A 529 31.82 -64.14 60.13
C LYS A 529 31.57 -63.84 58.64
N ASP A 530 30.78 -64.66 57.95
CA ASP A 530 30.32 -64.41 56.59
C ASP A 530 29.49 -63.12 56.54
N GLN A 531 28.62 -62.89 57.54
CA GLN A 531 27.83 -61.66 57.70
C GLN A 531 28.67 -60.44 58.11
N GLU A 532 29.73 -60.61 58.89
CA GLU A 532 30.71 -59.55 59.18
C GLU A 532 31.43 -59.13 57.89
N GLU A 533 31.83 -60.08 57.04
CA GLU A 533 32.42 -59.81 55.73
C GLU A 533 31.42 -59.16 54.75
N GLU A 534 30.17 -59.61 54.70
CA GLU A 534 29.10 -58.96 53.93
C GLU A 534 28.82 -57.52 54.41
N LEU A 535 28.88 -57.26 55.72
CA LEU A 535 28.68 -55.92 56.29
C LEU A 535 29.84 -54.97 55.98
N ASP A 536 31.09 -55.45 55.99
CA ASP A 536 32.26 -54.67 55.59
C ASP A 536 32.24 -54.35 54.07
N ASP A 537 31.87 -55.31 53.22
CA ASP A 537 31.69 -55.09 51.77
C ASP A 537 30.56 -54.07 51.48
N LEU A 538 29.42 -54.18 52.19
CA LEU A 538 28.33 -53.19 52.11
C LEU A 538 28.77 -51.81 52.59
N ALA A 539 29.56 -51.72 53.67
CA ALA A 539 30.12 -50.44 54.15
C ALA A 539 31.09 -49.82 53.12
N GLY A 540 31.91 -50.64 52.46
CA GLY A 540 32.77 -50.21 51.35
C GLY A 540 31.96 -49.72 50.15
N GLN A 541 30.87 -50.40 49.79
CA GLN A 541 29.97 -49.98 48.72
C GLN A 541 29.24 -48.67 49.04
N VAL A 542 28.81 -48.47 50.30
CA VAL A 542 28.24 -47.21 50.78
C VAL A 542 29.25 -46.06 50.65
N GLN A 543 30.50 -46.23 51.10
CA GLN A 543 31.53 -45.19 50.93
C GLN A 543 31.77 -44.83 49.46
N LEU A 544 31.75 -45.81 48.55
CA LEU A 544 31.90 -45.57 47.12
C LEU A 544 30.72 -44.76 46.54
N LEU A 545 29.50 -45.07 46.98
CA LEU A 545 28.27 -44.34 46.61
C LEU A 545 28.25 -42.93 47.18
N GLU A 546 28.70 -42.71 48.42
CA GLU A 546 28.85 -41.38 49.02
C GLU A 546 29.90 -40.54 48.26
N GLN A 547 31.02 -41.15 47.87
CA GLN A 547 32.04 -40.47 47.07
C GLN A 547 31.56 -40.16 45.64
N ALA A 548 30.70 -41.01 45.05
CA ALA A 548 30.04 -40.75 43.77
C ALA A 548 29.02 -39.61 43.88
N LYS A 549 28.19 -39.62 44.94
CA LYS A 549 27.25 -38.55 45.28
C LYS A 549 27.96 -37.20 45.42
N LEU A 550 29.04 -37.13 46.19
CA LEU A 550 29.82 -35.89 46.37
C LEU A 550 30.34 -35.32 45.05
N ARG A 551 30.80 -36.17 44.12
CA ARG A 551 31.20 -35.72 42.77
C ARG A 551 30.02 -35.15 41.97
N LEU A 552 28.84 -35.78 42.06
CA LEU A 552 27.63 -35.29 41.39
C LEU A 552 27.13 -33.98 42.00
N GLU A 553 27.15 -33.83 43.33
CA GLU A 553 26.78 -32.60 44.03
C GLU A 553 27.73 -31.44 43.65
N MET A 554 29.05 -31.70 43.60
CA MET A 554 30.02 -30.71 43.08
C MET A 554 29.77 -30.37 41.61
N SER A 555 29.46 -31.35 40.76
CA SER A 555 29.15 -31.13 39.34
C SER A 555 27.89 -30.28 39.14
N ILE A 556 26.85 -30.52 39.94
CA ILE A 556 25.60 -29.74 39.90
C ILE A 556 25.83 -28.30 40.37
N GLU A 557 26.62 -28.08 41.42
CA GLU A 557 26.89 -26.71 41.89
C GLU A 557 27.86 -25.95 40.97
N GLN A 558 28.77 -26.64 40.27
CA GLN A 558 29.55 -26.05 39.18
C GLN A 558 28.65 -25.66 38.00
N GLN A 559 27.74 -26.53 37.53
CA GLN A 559 26.77 -26.20 36.48
C GLN A 559 25.87 -25.02 36.87
N ARG A 560 25.42 -24.94 38.13
CA ARG A 560 24.68 -23.79 38.65
C ARG A 560 25.53 -22.51 38.65
N LYS A 561 26.82 -22.59 38.96
CA LYS A 561 27.75 -21.46 38.91
C LYS A 561 28.00 -20.98 37.48
N GLU A 562 28.09 -21.90 36.52
CA GLU A 562 28.20 -21.60 35.09
C GLU A 562 26.92 -20.93 34.57
N MET A 563 25.75 -21.51 34.84
CA MET A 563 24.43 -20.95 34.50
C MET A 563 24.23 -19.53 35.05
N ARG A 564 24.60 -19.26 36.31
CA ARG A 564 24.56 -17.91 36.90
C ARG A 564 25.46 -16.92 36.14
N LYS A 565 26.65 -17.36 35.70
CA LYS A 565 27.60 -16.53 34.95
C LYS A 565 27.09 -16.27 33.52
N GLU A 566 26.55 -17.28 32.84
CA GLU A 566 25.94 -17.12 31.51
C GLU A 566 24.73 -16.18 31.55
N MET A 567 23.91 -16.26 32.60
CA MET A 567 22.80 -15.32 32.82
C MET A 567 23.30 -13.88 32.99
N GLN A 568 24.31 -13.65 33.84
CA GLN A 568 24.91 -12.33 34.01
C GLN A 568 25.50 -11.79 32.69
N GLN A 569 26.23 -12.63 31.94
CA GLN A 569 26.77 -12.23 30.64
C GLN A 569 25.66 -11.86 29.63
N ARG A 570 24.53 -12.58 29.64
CA ARG A 570 23.36 -12.26 28.81
C ARG A 570 22.71 -10.93 29.19
N ASP A 571 22.66 -10.61 30.48
CA ASP A 571 22.15 -9.31 30.94
C ASP A 571 23.10 -8.17 30.52
N GLU A 572 24.42 -8.36 30.65
CA GLU A 572 25.45 -7.42 30.17
C GLU A 572 25.36 -7.20 28.63
N GLU A 573 25.22 -8.27 27.84
CA GLU A 573 24.98 -8.22 26.39
C GLU A 573 23.69 -7.45 26.03
N LEU A 574 22.62 -7.64 26.81
CA LEU A 574 21.33 -6.93 26.61
C LEU A 574 21.42 -5.45 26.99
N GLU A 575 22.19 -5.09 28.01
CA GLU A 575 22.43 -3.68 28.36
C GLU A 575 23.26 -2.96 27.28
N ASP A 576 24.27 -3.61 26.70
CA ASP A 576 25.04 -3.05 25.59
C ASP A 576 24.16 -2.84 24.34
N VAL A 577 23.30 -3.80 23.99
CA VAL A 577 22.32 -3.67 22.90
C VAL A 577 21.35 -2.52 23.15
N ARG A 578 20.81 -2.38 24.38
CA ARG A 578 19.95 -1.25 24.77
C ARG A 578 20.69 0.09 24.67
N GLY A 579 21.93 0.16 25.17
CA GLY A 579 22.77 1.34 25.11
C GLY A 579 23.08 1.77 23.67
N ASN A 580 23.36 0.81 22.78
CA ASN A 580 23.62 1.08 21.36
C ASN A 580 22.34 1.47 20.59
N ALA A 581 21.18 0.89 20.92
CA ALA A 581 19.90 1.35 20.41
C ALA A 581 19.60 2.81 20.83
N LEU A 582 19.83 3.16 22.09
CA LEU A 582 19.64 4.52 22.61
C LEU A 582 20.59 5.54 21.95
N LYS A 583 21.87 5.18 21.74
CA LYS A 583 22.83 6.00 20.96
C LYS A 583 22.32 6.25 19.53
N LYS A 584 21.78 5.21 18.87
CA LYS A 584 21.24 5.31 17.50
C LYS A 584 19.99 6.18 17.42
N VAL A 585 19.09 6.11 18.41
CA VAL A 585 17.93 7.02 18.51
C VAL A 585 18.41 8.47 18.61
N LYS A 586 19.33 8.78 19.53
CA LYS A 586 19.89 10.13 19.70
C LYS A 586 20.60 10.68 18.47
N ALA A 587 21.27 9.81 17.70
CA ALA A 587 21.88 10.21 16.43
C ALA A 587 20.84 10.58 15.36
N LEU A 588 19.70 9.87 15.30
CA LEU A 588 18.59 10.17 14.40
C LEU A 588 17.78 11.40 14.83
N GLU A 589 17.64 11.61 16.15
CA GLU A 589 17.06 12.84 16.72
C GLU A 589 17.89 14.07 16.31
N LEU A 590 19.22 14.03 16.53
CA LEU A 590 20.13 15.11 16.12
C LEU A 590 20.18 15.33 14.60
N GLN A 591 20.10 14.27 13.79
CA GLN A 591 20.00 14.42 12.33
C GLN A 591 18.70 15.16 11.94
N LEU A 592 17.57 14.83 12.56
CA LEU A 592 16.29 15.46 12.27
C LEU A 592 16.22 16.92 12.75
N GLU A 593 16.94 17.26 13.83
CA GLU A 593 17.18 18.65 14.25
C GLU A 593 18.02 19.41 13.21
N ASN A 594 19.14 18.84 12.74
CA ASN A 594 19.98 19.46 11.70
C ASN A 594 19.20 19.68 10.38
N GLU A 595 18.46 18.67 9.89
CA GLU A 595 17.61 18.79 8.69
C GLU A 595 16.52 19.87 8.85
N HIS A 596 16.04 20.10 10.09
CA HIS A 596 15.09 21.18 10.38
C HIS A 596 15.76 22.56 10.36
N GLU A 597 16.98 22.69 10.88
CA GLU A 597 17.76 23.93 10.82
C GLU A 597 18.14 24.29 9.38
N GLU A 598 18.68 23.35 8.61
CA GLU A 598 19.01 23.52 7.18
C GLU A 598 17.80 23.94 6.35
N ARG A 599 16.66 23.23 6.51
CA ARG A 599 15.40 23.60 5.85
C ARG A 599 14.98 25.03 6.20
N THR A 600 15.20 25.45 7.44
CA THR A 600 14.84 26.81 7.91
C THR A 600 15.83 27.87 7.41
N ILE A 601 17.10 27.53 7.16
CA ILE A 601 18.06 28.39 6.44
C ILE A 601 17.64 28.55 4.98
N LEU A 602 17.41 27.45 4.26
CA LEU A 602 17.00 27.45 2.85
C LEU A 602 15.68 28.23 2.61
N LEU A 603 14.72 28.19 3.55
CA LEU A 603 13.51 29.01 3.48
C LEU A 603 13.78 30.52 3.63
N ARG A 604 14.75 30.92 4.47
CA ARG A 604 15.18 32.34 4.57
C ARG A 604 15.89 32.80 3.31
N GLU A 605 16.75 31.96 2.74
CA GLU A 605 17.46 32.22 1.48
C GLU A 605 16.49 32.33 0.30
N LYS A 606 15.51 31.42 0.20
CA LYS A 606 14.40 31.53 -0.75
C LYS A 606 13.73 32.91 -0.62
N HIS A 607 13.29 33.29 0.57
CA HIS A 607 12.61 34.57 0.79
C HIS A 607 13.52 35.80 0.57
N GLU A 608 14.85 35.64 0.55
CA GLU A 608 15.82 36.66 0.13
C GLU A 608 15.93 36.73 -1.41
N LEU A 609 15.98 35.58 -2.09
CA LEU A 609 15.99 35.50 -3.55
C LEU A 609 14.67 36.00 -4.17
N GLU A 610 13.51 35.64 -3.60
CA GLU A 610 12.19 36.19 -4.01
C GLU A 610 12.16 37.72 -3.90
N ARG A 611 12.68 38.28 -2.80
CA ARG A 611 12.75 39.75 -2.62
C ARG A 611 13.71 40.40 -3.62
N ARG A 612 14.83 39.76 -3.97
CA ARG A 612 15.76 40.24 -5.00
C ARG A 612 15.14 40.16 -6.40
N LEU A 613 14.42 39.09 -6.72
CA LEU A 613 13.69 38.95 -7.99
C LEU A 613 12.68 40.10 -8.17
N VAL A 614 11.83 40.34 -7.16
CA VAL A 614 10.84 41.44 -7.19
C VAL A 614 11.51 42.81 -7.31
N ALA A 615 12.65 43.03 -6.66
CA ALA A 615 13.41 44.27 -6.81
C ALA A 615 13.98 44.46 -8.22
N ILE A 616 14.48 43.39 -8.85
CA ILE A 616 14.98 43.39 -10.23
C ILE A 616 13.83 43.60 -11.22
N GLU A 617 12.68 42.93 -11.06
CA GLU A 617 11.49 43.15 -11.89
C GLU A 617 11.01 44.60 -11.85
N GLU A 618 11.00 45.23 -10.66
CA GLU A 618 10.58 46.62 -10.53
C GLU A 618 11.63 47.60 -11.09
N GLN A 619 12.92 47.31 -10.94
CA GLN A 619 13.98 48.07 -11.62
C GLN A 619 13.83 47.98 -13.15
N ASP A 620 13.62 46.78 -13.69
CA ASP A 620 13.40 46.50 -15.12
C ASP A 620 12.08 47.11 -15.66
N ARG A 621 11.05 47.31 -14.82
CA ARG A 621 9.88 48.14 -15.15
C ARG A 621 10.23 49.63 -15.21
N VAL A 622 10.99 50.13 -14.22
CA VAL A 622 11.43 51.54 -14.17
C VAL A 622 12.37 51.88 -15.33
N GLU A 623 13.28 50.97 -15.68
CA GLU A 623 14.18 51.09 -16.83
C GLU A 623 13.39 51.12 -18.14
N ARG A 624 12.47 50.17 -18.39
CA ARG A 624 11.59 50.24 -19.57
C ARG A 624 10.73 51.50 -19.61
N ALA A 625 10.28 52.01 -18.46
CA ALA A 625 9.55 53.27 -18.40
C ALA A 625 10.45 54.46 -18.79
N ALA A 626 11.70 54.49 -18.31
CA ALA A 626 12.69 55.49 -18.68
C ALA A 626 13.14 55.36 -20.15
N GLU A 627 13.24 54.15 -20.70
CA GLU A 627 13.48 53.89 -22.12
C GLU A 627 12.30 54.36 -22.97
N ALA A 628 11.06 54.06 -22.59
CA ALA A 628 9.87 54.57 -23.27
C ALA A 628 9.84 56.11 -23.24
N ASP A 629 10.12 56.72 -22.09
CA ASP A 629 10.08 58.18 -21.95
C ASP A 629 11.23 58.89 -22.68
N THR A 630 12.44 58.32 -22.67
CA THR A 630 13.57 58.80 -23.50
C THR A 630 13.33 58.55 -24.98
N MET A 631 12.73 57.43 -25.39
CA MET A 631 12.26 57.18 -26.76
C MET A 631 11.16 58.17 -27.18
N HIS A 632 10.27 58.60 -26.27
CA HIS A 632 9.30 59.67 -26.51
C HIS A 632 9.95 61.07 -26.56
N ARG A 633 11.04 61.32 -25.84
CA ARG A 633 11.88 62.53 -26.02
C ARG A 633 12.56 62.47 -27.39
N LEU A 634 13.30 61.40 -27.69
CA LEU A 634 13.95 61.14 -28.98
C LEU A 634 12.97 61.16 -30.17
N LYS A 635 11.70 60.75 -30.04
CA LYS A 635 10.68 60.93 -31.10
C LYS A 635 10.25 62.39 -31.28
N ARG A 636 10.19 63.20 -30.22
CA ARG A 636 9.94 64.65 -30.30
C ARG A 636 11.16 65.37 -30.86
N ASP A 637 12.35 65.01 -30.40
CA ASP A 637 13.62 65.55 -30.88
C ASP A 637 13.97 65.07 -32.28
N LEU A 638 13.51 63.90 -32.72
CA LEU A 638 13.56 63.46 -34.13
C LEU A 638 12.57 64.24 -35.01
N LYS A 639 11.43 64.70 -34.48
CA LYS A 639 10.55 65.63 -35.21
C LYS A 639 11.17 67.03 -35.30
N ARG A 640 11.72 67.55 -34.20
CA ARG A 640 12.47 68.81 -34.17
C ARG A 640 13.69 68.76 -35.09
N THR A 641 14.51 67.71 -35.00
CA THR A 641 15.69 67.54 -35.87
C THR A 641 15.31 67.19 -37.30
N LYS A 642 14.14 66.62 -37.61
CA LYS A 642 13.66 66.53 -39.01
C LYS A 642 13.15 67.86 -39.58
N ALA A 643 12.70 68.79 -38.74
CA ALA A 643 12.46 70.17 -39.14
C ALA A 643 13.80 70.91 -39.32
N LEU A 644 14.64 70.91 -38.27
CA LEU A 644 15.99 71.47 -38.29
C LEU A 644 16.93 70.78 -39.30
N LEU A 645 16.62 69.60 -39.84
CA LEU A 645 17.33 68.94 -40.94
C LEU A 645 16.80 69.37 -42.31
N ARG A 646 15.60 69.95 -42.42
CA ARG A 646 15.22 70.73 -43.62
C ARG A 646 15.85 72.11 -43.56
N ASP A 647 15.81 72.74 -42.40
CA ASP A 647 16.49 74.02 -42.17
C ASP A 647 18.02 73.85 -42.34
N ALA A 648 18.59 72.72 -41.88
CA ALA A 648 19.98 72.34 -42.11
C ALA A 648 20.25 71.64 -43.45
N GLN A 649 19.27 71.13 -44.19
CA GLN A 649 19.46 70.88 -45.64
C GLN A 649 19.62 72.22 -46.38
N THR A 650 19.08 73.31 -45.82
CA THR A 650 19.25 74.69 -46.29
C THR A 650 20.50 75.38 -45.68
N MET A 651 21.14 74.82 -44.64
CA MET A 651 22.36 75.36 -44.01
C MET A 651 23.60 74.45 -44.11
N LEU A 652 23.51 73.20 -44.52
CA LEU A 652 24.65 72.29 -44.76
C LEU A 652 25.29 72.50 -46.13
N GLU A 653 24.80 73.46 -46.92
CA GLU A 653 25.63 74.21 -47.86
C GLU A 653 26.77 74.99 -47.15
N ARG A 654 26.75 75.09 -45.80
CA ARG A 654 27.69 75.88 -44.99
C ARG A 654 28.34 75.10 -43.84
N SER A 655 29.27 74.21 -44.22
CA SER A 655 30.46 73.78 -43.46
C SER A 655 30.34 72.70 -42.35
N LYS A 656 31.51 72.28 -41.82
CA LYS A 656 31.79 71.12 -40.93
C LYS A 656 32.86 71.49 -39.87
N GLY A 657 33.00 70.74 -38.78
CA GLY A 657 34.25 70.70 -37.98
C GLY A 657 34.13 70.20 -36.53
N ASP A 658 35.03 69.30 -36.11
CA ASP A 658 35.02 68.58 -34.82
C ASP A 658 35.96 69.16 -33.74
N SER A 659 35.79 68.71 -32.47
CA SER A 659 36.75 67.81 -31.77
C SER A 659 36.89 68.01 -30.24
N THR A 660 36.92 66.90 -29.48
CA THR A 660 37.34 66.85 -28.05
C THR A 660 38.03 65.51 -27.75
N GLY A 661 39.33 65.50 -27.41
CA GLY A 661 40.13 64.26 -27.48
C GLY A 661 41.16 63.94 -26.38
N LYS A 662 41.34 64.76 -25.33
CA LYS A 662 42.45 64.55 -24.35
C LYS A 662 42.08 64.14 -22.92
N ALA A 663 40.81 64.26 -22.51
CA ALA A 663 40.37 63.82 -21.18
C ALA A 663 40.07 62.30 -21.14
N ALA A 664 39.25 61.81 -22.08
CA ALA A 664 38.89 60.40 -22.21
C ALA A 664 40.13 59.49 -22.32
N LEU A 665 41.19 59.94 -23.00
CA LEU A 665 42.46 59.22 -23.17
C LEU A 665 43.27 59.00 -21.88
N ARG A 666 42.91 59.65 -20.76
CA ARG A 666 43.42 59.30 -19.41
C ARG A 666 42.46 58.36 -18.69
N GLN A 667 41.16 58.63 -18.72
CA GLN A 667 40.15 57.78 -18.08
C GLN A 667 40.21 56.34 -18.60
N LEU A 668 40.37 56.16 -19.92
CA LEU A 668 40.54 54.85 -20.57
C LEU A 668 41.84 54.13 -20.19
N LYS A 669 42.87 54.83 -19.69
CA LYS A 669 44.11 54.19 -19.21
C LYS A 669 43.96 53.64 -17.80
N ASN A 670 43.44 54.45 -16.87
CA ASN A 670 43.12 53.98 -15.53
C ASN A 670 42.16 52.78 -15.57
N GLN A 671 41.11 52.84 -16.42
CA GLN A 671 40.17 51.74 -16.62
C GLN A 671 40.82 50.48 -17.22
N LEU A 672 41.91 50.61 -17.99
CA LEU A 672 42.69 49.47 -18.49
C LEU A 672 43.54 48.85 -17.38
N GLU A 673 44.24 49.68 -16.60
CA GLU A 673 45.09 49.27 -15.47
C GLU A 673 44.27 48.56 -14.37
N ASP A 674 43.09 49.11 -14.03
CA ASP A 674 42.12 48.48 -13.10
C ASP A 674 41.61 47.13 -13.64
N ALA A 675 41.28 47.06 -14.94
CA ALA A 675 40.81 45.83 -15.58
C ALA A 675 41.90 44.75 -15.66
N GLU A 676 43.16 45.12 -15.88
CA GLU A 676 44.29 44.19 -15.86
C GLU A 676 44.54 43.62 -14.45
N CYS A 677 44.39 44.44 -13.41
CA CYS A 677 44.47 43.98 -12.02
C CYS A 677 43.31 43.04 -11.66
N ALA A 678 42.08 43.38 -12.05
CA ALA A 678 40.91 42.50 -11.88
C ALA A 678 41.09 41.16 -12.62
N ARG A 679 41.63 41.19 -13.85
CA ARG A 679 41.97 39.99 -14.64
C ARG A 679 42.99 39.12 -13.92
N ALA A 680 44.04 39.71 -13.32
CA ALA A 680 45.05 38.94 -12.60
C ALA A 680 44.49 38.22 -11.36
N VAL A 681 43.56 38.84 -10.63
CA VAL A 681 42.84 38.21 -9.51
C VAL A 681 41.91 37.10 -10.02
N ALA A 682 41.16 37.35 -11.10
CA ALA A 682 40.26 36.36 -11.70
C ALA A 682 41.02 35.12 -12.23
N VAL A 683 42.22 35.29 -12.79
CA VAL A 683 43.08 34.17 -13.20
C VAL A 683 43.55 33.34 -12.00
N LYS A 684 43.96 33.95 -10.89
CA LYS A 684 44.33 33.22 -9.66
C LYS A 684 43.15 32.46 -9.07
N ALA A 685 41.97 33.08 -9.01
CA ALA A 685 40.74 32.42 -8.56
C ALA A 685 40.32 31.28 -9.52
N LYS A 686 40.54 31.43 -10.83
CA LYS A 686 40.34 30.35 -11.80
C LYS A 686 41.28 29.18 -11.51
N GLN A 687 42.58 29.43 -11.30
CA GLN A 687 43.60 28.42 -11.02
C GLN A 687 43.34 27.65 -9.71
N ALA A 688 42.97 28.33 -8.62
CA ALA A 688 42.61 27.67 -7.36
C ALA A 688 41.41 26.72 -7.56
N LEU A 689 40.35 27.19 -8.21
CA LEU A 689 39.17 26.40 -8.54
C LEU A 689 39.37 25.40 -9.71
N GLU A 690 40.56 25.35 -10.32
CA GLU A 690 41.01 24.28 -11.23
C GLU A 690 41.80 23.22 -10.45
N GLN A 691 42.57 23.63 -9.44
CA GLN A 691 43.19 22.70 -8.48
C GLN A 691 42.13 21.96 -7.66
N GLU A 692 41.14 22.66 -7.08
CA GLU A 692 40.03 22.04 -6.34
C GLU A 692 39.21 21.06 -7.22
N LEU A 693 39.09 21.34 -8.52
CA LEU A 693 38.46 20.41 -9.48
C LEU A 693 39.28 19.14 -9.67
N ASN A 694 40.61 19.25 -9.78
CA ASN A 694 41.49 18.09 -9.92
C ASN A 694 41.55 17.26 -8.63
N GLU A 695 41.56 17.92 -7.46
CA GLU A 695 41.55 17.25 -6.15
C GLU A 695 40.22 16.51 -5.89
N THR A 696 39.08 17.11 -6.27
CA THR A 696 37.77 16.44 -6.19
C THR A 696 37.61 15.31 -7.22
N GLN A 697 38.23 15.42 -8.40
CA GLN A 697 38.31 14.32 -9.38
C GLN A 697 39.14 13.14 -8.83
N ALA A 698 40.34 13.39 -8.29
CA ALA A 698 41.17 12.34 -7.67
C ALA A 698 40.45 11.66 -6.49
N SER A 699 39.76 12.43 -5.65
CA SER A 699 38.95 11.87 -4.55
C SER A 699 37.76 11.03 -5.06
N LEU A 700 37.16 11.38 -6.20
CA LEU A 700 36.10 10.60 -6.83
C LEU A 700 36.63 9.29 -7.43
N GLU A 701 37.80 9.32 -8.07
CA GLU A 701 38.46 8.13 -8.61
C GLU A 701 38.87 7.15 -7.50
N GLU A 702 39.44 7.64 -6.39
CA GLU A 702 39.71 6.80 -5.22
C GLU A 702 38.42 6.22 -4.62
N ALA A 703 37.37 7.03 -4.44
CA ALA A 703 36.09 6.54 -3.94
C ALA A 703 35.48 5.46 -4.86
N GLN A 704 35.63 5.60 -6.19
CA GLN A 704 35.22 4.57 -7.15
C GLN A 704 36.04 3.28 -7.02
N ARG A 705 37.36 3.37 -6.86
CA ARG A 705 38.24 2.20 -6.60
C ARG A 705 37.84 1.46 -5.31
N GLN A 706 37.64 2.22 -4.23
CA GLN A 706 37.19 1.66 -2.94
C GLN A 706 35.80 1.01 -3.07
N ARG A 707 34.92 1.54 -3.92
CA ARG A 707 33.60 0.94 -4.22
C ARG A 707 33.74 -0.40 -4.94
N SER A 708 34.56 -0.50 -5.99
CA SER A 708 34.82 -1.78 -6.68
C SER A 708 35.47 -2.82 -5.74
N GLU A 709 36.41 -2.41 -4.90
CA GLU A 709 37.03 -3.30 -3.90
C GLU A 709 36.06 -3.75 -2.80
N ALA A 710 34.99 -3.00 -2.54
CA ALA A 710 33.89 -3.43 -1.68
C ALA A 710 32.91 -4.37 -2.41
N GLU A 711 32.58 -4.08 -3.68
CA GLU A 711 31.76 -4.92 -4.55
C GLU A 711 32.39 -6.32 -4.75
N ASP A 712 33.70 -6.40 -5.02
CA ASP A 712 34.40 -7.68 -5.19
C ASP A 712 34.47 -8.50 -3.90
N ARG A 713 34.71 -7.87 -2.73
CA ARG A 713 34.64 -8.56 -1.44
C ARG A 713 33.23 -9.08 -1.14
N ALA A 714 32.19 -8.30 -1.45
CA ALA A 714 30.81 -8.76 -1.35
C ALA A 714 30.51 -9.90 -2.33
N ASN A 715 31.08 -9.89 -3.54
CA ASN A 715 30.94 -10.97 -4.52
C ASN A 715 31.65 -12.26 -4.05
N VAL A 716 32.81 -12.18 -3.39
CA VAL A 716 33.48 -13.34 -2.79
C VAL A 716 32.65 -13.91 -1.64
N ALA A 717 32.24 -13.09 -0.67
CA ALA A 717 31.43 -13.54 0.48
C ALA A 717 30.07 -14.14 0.04
N ASN A 718 29.48 -13.68 -1.07
CA ASN A 718 28.27 -14.29 -1.63
C ASN A 718 28.51 -15.69 -2.20
N ARG A 719 29.69 -15.98 -2.78
CA ARG A 719 30.08 -17.31 -3.28
C ARG A 719 30.33 -18.28 -2.13
N GLU A 720 31.14 -17.85 -1.15
CA GLU A 720 31.39 -18.60 0.09
C GLU A 720 30.07 -18.97 0.79
N ARG A 721 29.12 -18.03 0.87
CA ARG A 721 27.77 -18.30 1.41
C ARG A 721 27.00 -19.35 0.59
N THR A 722 27.05 -19.31 -0.74
CA THR A 722 26.37 -20.34 -1.57
C THR A 722 27.03 -21.71 -1.47
N GLU A 723 28.36 -21.77 -1.32
CA GLU A 723 29.10 -23.02 -1.10
C GLU A 723 28.76 -23.63 0.28
N LEU A 724 28.70 -22.81 1.33
CA LEU A 724 28.26 -23.23 2.67
C LEU A 724 26.80 -23.67 2.72
N LEU A 725 25.92 -23.10 1.88
CA LEU A 725 24.53 -23.56 1.76
C LEU A 725 24.45 -24.93 1.06
N SER A 726 25.19 -25.15 -0.03
CA SER A 726 25.29 -26.47 -0.68
C SER A 726 25.77 -27.55 0.30
N GLN A 727 26.84 -27.24 1.06
CA GLN A 727 27.35 -28.14 2.09
C GLN A 727 26.32 -28.42 3.19
N LEU A 728 25.49 -27.45 3.57
CA LEU A 728 24.43 -27.66 4.57
C LEU A 728 23.32 -28.56 4.02
N GLU A 729 22.90 -28.35 2.77
CA GLU A 729 21.93 -29.21 2.07
C GLU A 729 22.45 -30.66 1.95
N GLU A 730 23.72 -30.85 1.56
CA GLU A 730 24.40 -32.15 1.50
C GLU A 730 24.42 -32.85 2.89
N ASN A 731 24.74 -32.12 3.97
CA ASN A 731 24.72 -32.67 5.33
C ASN A 731 23.30 -33.02 5.82
N GLU A 732 22.28 -32.26 5.43
CA GLU A 732 20.88 -32.59 5.74
C GLU A 732 20.41 -33.86 4.98
N GLU A 733 20.83 -34.05 3.73
CA GLU A 733 20.58 -35.30 2.98
C GLU A 733 21.28 -36.51 3.62
N GLU A 734 22.56 -36.39 4.01
CA GLU A 734 23.26 -37.46 4.74
C GLU A 734 22.57 -37.81 6.07
N LEU A 735 22.15 -36.81 6.84
CA LEU A 735 21.40 -37.03 8.09
C LEU A 735 20.04 -37.70 7.83
N ALA A 736 19.34 -37.31 6.75
CA ALA A 736 18.08 -37.94 6.35
C ALA A 736 18.28 -39.42 5.92
N GLU A 737 19.36 -39.71 5.19
CA GLU A 737 19.81 -41.08 4.88
C GLU A 737 20.09 -41.90 6.14
N VAL A 738 20.84 -41.36 7.10
CA VAL A 738 21.16 -42.04 8.37
C VAL A 738 19.89 -42.29 9.20
N LEU A 739 18.99 -41.31 9.31
CA LEU A 739 17.71 -41.48 10.00
C LEU A 739 16.79 -42.50 9.31
N LYS A 740 16.83 -42.58 7.97
CA LYS A 740 16.11 -43.60 7.18
C LYS A 740 16.68 -45.00 7.43
N LYS A 741 18.01 -45.16 7.43
CA LYS A 741 18.72 -46.41 7.75
C LYS A 741 18.43 -46.86 9.19
N TYR A 742 18.46 -45.93 10.16
CA TYR A 742 18.10 -46.20 11.56
C TYR A 742 16.64 -46.65 11.72
N ARG A 743 15.68 -45.96 11.10
CA ARG A 743 14.25 -46.37 11.12
C ARG A 743 14.05 -47.77 10.54
N ALA A 744 14.73 -48.10 9.45
CA ALA A 744 14.67 -49.44 8.85
C ALA A 744 15.24 -50.52 9.79
N ALA A 745 16.38 -50.26 10.44
CA ALA A 745 16.95 -51.17 11.42
C ALA A 745 16.03 -51.39 12.64
N VAL A 746 15.41 -50.32 13.16
CA VAL A 746 14.43 -50.42 14.26
C VAL A 746 13.19 -51.22 13.84
N GLN A 747 12.70 -51.04 12.61
CA GLN A 747 11.60 -51.83 12.06
C GLN A 747 11.98 -53.31 11.89
N GLN A 748 13.20 -53.60 11.44
CA GLN A 748 13.70 -54.97 11.33
C GLN A 748 13.79 -55.66 12.69
N VAL A 749 14.43 -55.03 13.69
CA VAL A 749 14.54 -55.58 15.05
C VAL A 749 13.16 -55.79 15.68
N SER A 750 12.20 -54.88 15.46
CA SER A 750 10.82 -55.04 15.92
C SER A 750 10.10 -56.23 15.25
N ALA A 751 10.39 -56.53 13.99
CA ALA A 751 9.83 -57.67 13.28
C ALA A 751 10.47 -59.01 13.73
N GLU A 752 11.78 -59.03 13.92
CA GLU A 752 12.52 -60.17 14.48
C GLU A 752 12.06 -60.49 15.91
N GLN A 753 11.83 -59.46 16.75
CA GLN A 753 11.28 -59.61 18.09
C GLN A 753 9.86 -60.20 18.08
N ALA A 754 9.00 -59.78 17.14
CA ALA A 754 7.65 -60.34 16.99
C ALA A 754 7.68 -61.82 16.55
N GLN A 755 8.54 -62.18 15.59
CA GLN A 755 8.75 -63.58 15.18
C GLN A 755 9.28 -64.45 16.33
N LEU A 756 10.15 -63.91 17.19
CA LEU A 756 10.67 -64.61 18.35
C LEU A 756 9.58 -64.83 19.43
N GLN A 757 8.68 -63.87 19.62
CA GLN A 757 7.49 -64.04 20.47
C GLN A 757 6.50 -65.08 19.90
N GLU A 758 6.25 -65.08 18.58
CA GLU A 758 5.42 -66.09 17.92
C GLU A 758 6.02 -67.50 18.11
N ALA A 759 7.33 -67.66 17.95
CA ALA A 759 8.04 -68.92 18.21
C ALA A 759 7.94 -69.36 19.68
N GLN A 760 8.00 -68.43 20.65
CA GLN A 760 7.80 -68.74 22.07
C GLN A 760 6.38 -69.24 22.36
N VAL A 761 5.35 -68.63 21.77
CA VAL A 761 3.96 -69.09 21.88
C VAL A 761 3.78 -70.47 21.23
N GLN A 762 4.41 -70.71 20.07
CA GLN A 762 4.40 -72.01 19.39
C GLN A 762 5.02 -73.12 20.27
N ILE A 763 6.13 -72.84 20.95
CA ILE A 763 6.79 -73.77 21.88
C ILE A 763 5.87 -74.06 23.09
N ALA A 764 5.33 -73.02 23.73
CA ALA A 764 4.46 -73.19 24.89
C ALA A 764 3.19 -74.01 24.57
N ALA A 765 2.63 -73.86 23.36
CA ALA A 765 1.51 -74.68 22.89
C ALA A 765 1.92 -76.17 22.74
N LEU A 766 3.06 -76.45 22.12
CA LEU A 766 3.58 -77.83 21.97
C LEU A 766 3.93 -78.47 23.32
N GLU A 767 4.39 -77.69 24.31
CA GLU A 767 4.62 -78.17 25.67
C GLU A 767 3.31 -78.49 26.41
N ALA A 768 2.25 -77.70 26.20
CA ALA A 768 0.91 -77.97 26.74
C ALA A 768 0.22 -79.19 26.08
N GLU A 769 0.40 -79.40 24.78
CA GLU A 769 -0.04 -80.64 24.11
C GLU A 769 0.71 -81.86 24.66
N LYS A 770 2.03 -81.74 24.85
CA LYS A 770 2.89 -82.79 25.42
C LYS A 770 2.51 -83.16 26.86
N SER A 771 2.11 -82.20 27.71
CA SER A 771 1.58 -82.52 29.04
C SER A 771 0.20 -83.16 28.95
N SER A 772 -0.71 -82.63 28.13
CA SER A 772 -2.06 -83.22 27.96
C SER A 772 -2.01 -84.68 27.47
N LEU A 773 -1.13 -85.01 26.52
CA LEU A 773 -0.94 -86.38 26.05
C LEU A 773 -0.35 -87.31 27.13
N LYS A 774 0.51 -86.79 28.01
CA LYS A 774 1.05 -87.53 29.16
C LYS A 774 -0.05 -87.80 30.21
N ASP A 775 -0.90 -86.83 30.47
CA ASP A 775 -2.00 -86.94 31.43
C ASP A 775 -3.06 -87.93 30.91
N GLN A 776 -3.42 -87.86 29.62
CA GLN A 776 -4.30 -88.83 28.96
C GLN A 776 -3.74 -90.27 29.01
N LEU A 777 -2.42 -90.45 28.87
CA LEU A 777 -1.76 -91.75 29.05
C LEU A 777 -1.91 -92.27 30.49
N SER A 778 -1.79 -91.41 31.49
CA SER A 778 -1.98 -91.79 32.89
C SER A 778 -3.44 -92.12 33.22
N GLU A 779 -4.39 -91.34 32.69
CA GLU A 779 -5.83 -91.60 32.87
C GLU A 779 -6.25 -92.90 32.19
N LEU A 780 -5.79 -93.17 30.96
CA LEU A 780 -6.09 -94.44 30.27
C LEU A 780 -5.50 -95.64 31.01
N SER A 781 -4.34 -95.49 31.66
CA SER A 781 -3.75 -96.53 32.52
C SER A 781 -4.61 -96.80 33.76
N GLN A 782 -5.05 -95.76 34.47
CA GLN A 782 -5.94 -95.87 35.63
C GLN A 782 -7.35 -96.37 35.26
N ARG A 783 -7.86 -96.03 34.08
CA ARG A 783 -9.14 -96.54 33.56
C ARG A 783 -9.07 -98.02 33.19
N LEU A 784 -7.93 -98.52 32.73
CA LEU A 784 -7.71 -99.95 32.53
C LEU A 784 -7.76 -100.68 33.88
N GLU A 785 -6.94 -100.23 34.85
CA GLU A 785 -6.82 -100.80 36.19
C GLU A 785 -8.13 -100.79 37.00
N SER A 786 -8.96 -99.75 36.84
CA SER A 786 -10.25 -99.64 37.54
C SER A 786 -11.40 -100.41 36.86
N VAL A 787 -11.34 -100.64 35.53
CA VAL A 787 -12.30 -101.52 34.83
C VAL A 787 -12.06 -103.00 35.17
N GLU A 788 -10.83 -103.38 35.50
CA GLU A 788 -10.50 -104.74 35.95
C GLU A 788 -11.03 -105.09 37.35
N GLN A 789 -11.41 -104.10 38.18
CA GLN A 789 -11.68 -104.30 39.62
C GLN A 789 -13.16 -104.35 40.03
N LEU A 790 -14.11 -103.86 39.23
CA LEU A 790 -15.50 -103.61 39.69
C LEU A 790 -16.59 -104.22 38.81
N GLY A 791 -16.82 -105.52 39.00
CA GLY A 791 -17.94 -106.25 38.42
C GLY A 791 -19.23 -106.21 39.26
N ASP A 792 -20.26 -105.56 38.71
CA ASP A 792 -21.69 -105.92 38.87
C ASP A 792 -22.37 -105.58 40.24
N PRO A 793 -23.70 -105.77 40.45
CA PRO A 793 -24.57 -104.59 40.46
C PRO A 793 -25.56 -104.49 41.64
N THR A 794 -25.95 -103.27 42.03
CA THR A 794 -27.08 -103.06 42.98
C THR A 794 -27.86 -101.75 42.77
N ALA A 795 -27.95 -101.28 41.52
CA ALA A 795 -28.69 -100.07 41.18
C ALA A 795 -30.21 -100.31 41.12
N ASN A 796 -30.96 -99.87 42.14
CA ASN A 796 -32.37 -99.49 41.97
C ASN A 796 -32.94 -98.56 43.05
N SER A 797 -32.51 -98.64 44.32
CA SER A 797 -32.99 -97.70 45.37
C SER A 797 -32.48 -96.26 45.17
N LEU A 798 -31.22 -96.11 44.71
CA LEU A 798 -30.62 -94.81 44.39
C LEU A 798 -31.26 -94.11 43.18
N ALA A 799 -31.99 -94.83 42.31
CA ALA A 799 -32.54 -94.28 41.08
C ALA A 799 -33.60 -93.21 41.36
N THR A 800 -34.54 -93.46 42.27
CA THR A 800 -35.65 -92.54 42.56
C THR A 800 -35.17 -91.23 43.18
N ARG A 801 -34.28 -91.29 44.18
CA ARG A 801 -33.64 -90.09 44.74
C ARG A 801 -32.76 -89.36 43.73
N ARG A 802 -32.06 -90.08 42.83
CA ARG A 802 -31.33 -89.46 41.71
C ARG A 802 -32.27 -88.71 40.78
N LEU A 803 -33.48 -89.21 40.50
CA LEU A 803 -34.45 -88.52 39.63
C LEU A 803 -34.98 -87.23 40.26
N GLU A 804 -35.32 -87.21 41.55
CA GLU A 804 -35.73 -86.00 42.26
C GLU A 804 -34.61 -84.95 42.32
N PHE A 805 -33.38 -85.38 42.59
CA PHE A 805 -32.23 -84.48 42.62
C PHE A 805 -31.90 -83.95 41.22
N ARG A 806 -31.99 -84.81 40.19
CA ARG A 806 -31.77 -84.47 38.78
C ARG A 806 -32.84 -83.54 38.21
N ALA A 807 -34.07 -83.57 38.75
CA ALA A 807 -35.09 -82.57 38.41
C ALA A 807 -34.65 -81.16 38.85
N LYS A 808 -34.24 -81.00 40.12
CA LYS A 808 -33.71 -79.73 40.65
C LYS A 808 -32.39 -79.30 40.01
N GLU A 809 -31.54 -80.27 39.66
CA GLU A 809 -30.32 -80.04 38.88
C GLU A 809 -30.64 -79.51 37.47
N LEU A 810 -31.70 -80.01 36.83
CA LEU A 810 -32.18 -79.54 35.52
C LEU A 810 -32.87 -78.17 35.61
N GLU A 811 -33.60 -77.88 36.69
CA GLU A 811 -34.17 -76.55 36.97
C GLU A 811 -33.05 -75.51 37.14
N SER A 812 -32.06 -75.79 37.99
CA SER A 812 -30.91 -74.90 38.19
C SER A 812 -30.05 -74.75 36.92
N LYS A 813 -29.90 -75.82 36.13
CA LYS A 813 -29.26 -75.74 34.79
C LYS A 813 -30.09 -74.89 33.83
N LEU A 814 -31.41 -74.96 33.85
CA LEU A 814 -32.26 -74.13 33.00
C LEU A 814 -32.16 -72.64 33.37
N GLU A 815 -32.05 -72.30 34.67
CA GLU A 815 -31.77 -70.92 35.11
C GLU A 815 -30.38 -70.44 34.67
N LEU A 816 -29.37 -71.31 34.72
CA LEU A 816 -28.03 -71.01 34.20
C LEU A 816 -28.03 -70.82 32.67
N GLU A 817 -28.73 -71.67 31.92
CA GLU A 817 -28.92 -71.53 30.47
C GLU A 817 -29.70 -70.25 30.11
N GLN A 818 -30.71 -69.86 30.89
CA GLN A 818 -31.41 -68.59 30.68
C GLN A 818 -30.52 -67.37 30.94
N THR A 819 -29.69 -67.39 31.99
CA THR A 819 -28.79 -66.27 32.32
C THR A 819 -27.58 -66.19 31.39
N THR A 820 -27.02 -67.31 30.94
CA THR A 820 -25.99 -67.33 29.88
C THR A 820 -26.57 -66.90 28.53
N ARG A 821 -27.76 -67.38 28.15
CA ARG A 821 -28.48 -66.91 26.97
C ARG A 821 -28.72 -65.40 26.99
N ALA A 822 -29.19 -64.83 28.10
CA ALA A 822 -29.40 -63.38 28.21
C ALA A 822 -28.10 -62.58 28.05
N ARG A 823 -26.97 -63.10 28.55
CA ARG A 823 -25.63 -62.52 28.31
C ARG A 823 -25.22 -62.59 26.84
N LEU A 824 -25.45 -63.73 26.18
CA LEU A 824 -25.17 -63.93 24.75
C LEU A 824 -26.06 -63.05 23.87
N GLU A 825 -27.35 -62.92 24.16
CA GLU A 825 -28.26 -62.01 23.45
C GLU A 825 -27.81 -60.54 23.60
N THR A 826 -27.34 -60.15 24.78
CA THR A 826 -26.74 -58.82 25.03
C THR A 826 -25.43 -58.63 24.24
N GLN A 827 -24.58 -59.67 24.16
CA GLN A 827 -23.35 -59.64 23.37
C GLN A 827 -23.64 -59.56 21.86
N ILE A 828 -24.63 -60.31 21.37
CA ILE A 828 -25.10 -60.26 19.98
C ILE A 828 -25.67 -58.87 19.64
N ALA A 829 -26.40 -58.22 20.55
CA ALA A 829 -26.88 -56.85 20.36
C ALA A 829 -25.71 -55.85 20.19
N ARG A 830 -24.69 -55.91 21.05
CA ARG A 830 -23.48 -55.07 20.93
C ARG A 830 -22.68 -55.37 19.65
N LEU A 831 -22.59 -56.64 19.25
CA LEU A 831 -21.91 -57.03 18.01
C LEU A 831 -22.67 -56.53 16.76
N LYS A 832 -24.00 -56.50 16.77
CA LYS A 832 -24.81 -55.87 15.71
C LYS A 832 -24.59 -54.37 15.65
N GLU A 833 -24.63 -53.67 16.79
CA GLU A 833 -24.37 -52.22 16.85
C GLU A 833 -22.95 -51.87 16.33
N ASN A 834 -21.95 -52.71 16.65
CA ASN A 834 -20.60 -52.54 16.13
C ASN A 834 -20.49 -52.87 14.63
N LEU A 835 -21.21 -53.88 14.13
CA LEU A 835 -21.27 -54.20 12.70
C LEU A 835 -21.93 -53.06 11.91
N GLU A 836 -23.02 -52.48 12.41
CA GLU A 836 -23.69 -51.32 11.82
C GLU A 836 -22.77 -50.10 11.78
N LYS A 837 -22.03 -49.80 12.87
CA LYS A 837 -21.00 -48.76 12.89
C LYS A 837 -19.93 -49.00 11.82
N LEU A 838 -19.29 -50.18 11.80
CA LEU A 838 -18.28 -50.55 10.81
C LEU A 838 -18.83 -50.49 9.37
N GLN A 839 -20.10 -50.82 9.15
CA GLN A 839 -20.76 -50.70 7.85
C GLN A 839 -20.93 -49.23 7.43
N THR A 840 -21.29 -48.33 8.35
CA THR A 840 -21.31 -46.87 8.06
C THR A 840 -19.92 -46.30 7.80
N GLU A 841 -18.90 -46.76 8.53
CA GLU A 841 -17.51 -46.37 8.32
C GLU A 841 -16.98 -46.86 6.96
N CYS A 842 -17.30 -48.09 6.57
CA CYS A 842 -16.96 -48.63 5.23
C CYS A 842 -17.65 -47.85 4.10
N ALA A 843 -18.90 -47.41 4.28
CA ALA A 843 -19.58 -46.56 3.32
C ALA A 843 -18.93 -45.17 3.22
N LEU A 844 -18.55 -44.57 4.36
CA LEU A 844 -17.84 -43.30 4.41
C LEU A 844 -16.44 -43.40 3.76
N LEU A 845 -15.70 -44.49 4.00
CA LEU A 845 -14.40 -44.72 3.39
C LEU A 845 -14.49 -44.86 1.86
N ARG A 846 -15.47 -45.60 1.33
CA ARG A 846 -15.71 -45.70 -0.13
C ARG A 846 -16.01 -44.35 -0.78
N THR A 847 -16.79 -43.49 -0.13
CA THR A 847 -17.06 -42.13 -0.66
C THR A 847 -15.83 -41.22 -0.61
N LYS A 848 -15.00 -41.33 0.43
CA LYS A 848 -13.68 -40.66 0.49
C LYS A 848 -12.74 -41.15 -0.60
N GLU A 849 -12.69 -42.46 -0.84
CA GLU A 849 -11.88 -43.07 -1.90
C GLU A 849 -12.31 -42.57 -3.28
N GLN A 850 -13.61 -42.60 -3.61
CA GLN A 850 -14.13 -42.10 -4.89
C GLN A 850 -13.75 -40.62 -5.11
N ASN A 851 -13.89 -39.78 -4.08
CA ASN A 851 -13.49 -38.38 -4.16
C ASN A 851 -11.98 -38.21 -4.38
N ALA A 852 -11.14 -39.05 -3.76
CA ALA A 852 -9.69 -39.05 -3.96
C ALA A 852 -9.30 -39.54 -5.38
N GLN A 853 -9.96 -40.57 -5.90
CA GLN A 853 -9.77 -41.03 -7.28
C GLN A 853 -10.12 -39.92 -8.30
N ASP A 854 -11.25 -39.21 -8.11
CA ASP A 854 -11.65 -38.12 -9.01
C ASP A 854 -10.81 -36.84 -8.84
N ALA A 855 -10.25 -36.58 -7.66
CA ALA A 855 -9.23 -35.55 -7.48
C ALA A 855 -7.93 -35.91 -8.22
N SER A 856 -7.44 -37.16 -8.08
CA SER A 856 -6.28 -37.68 -8.81
C SER A 856 -6.46 -37.57 -10.33
N ARG A 857 -7.64 -37.95 -10.85
CA ARG A 857 -8.00 -37.78 -12.28
C ARG A 857 -8.00 -36.33 -12.75
N ARG A 858 -8.27 -35.34 -11.88
CA ARG A 858 -8.16 -33.90 -12.21
C ARG A 858 -6.69 -33.46 -12.28
N LEU A 859 -5.90 -33.82 -11.27
CA LEU A 859 -4.46 -33.52 -11.23
C LEU A 859 -3.72 -34.15 -12.43
N GLN A 860 -4.07 -35.37 -12.83
CA GLN A 860 -3.50 -36.03 -14.01
C GLN A 860 -3.84 -35.35 -15.36
N ARG A 861 -4.93 -34.58 -15.46
CA ARG A 861 -5.23 -33.78 -16.66
C ARG A 861 -4.42 -32.49 -16.66
N SER A 862 -4.44 -31.75 -15.54
CA SER A 862 -3.63 -30.54 -15.37
C SER A 862 -2.12 -30.79 -15.55
N LEU A 863 -1.61 -31.95 -15.12
CA LEU A 863 -0.21 -32.35 -15.36
C LEU A 863 0.10 -32.65 -16.84
N ARG A 864 -0.89 -33.01 -17.67
CA ARG A 864 -0.71 -33.14 -19.13
C ARG A 864 -0.74 -31.78 -19.79
N GLU A 865 -1.77 -30.98 -19.48
CA GLU A 865 -1.93 -29.60 -19.95
C GLU A 865 -0.65 -28.77 -19.69
N ALA A 866 -0.09 -28.81 -18.48
CA ALA A 866 1.15 -28.13 -18.12
C ALA A 866 2.41 -28.68 -18.85
N ARG A 867 2.44 -29.97 -19.22
CA ARG A 867 3.54 -30.56 -20.02
C ARG A 867 3.44 -30.14 -21.48
N ASP A 868 2.22 -30.09 -22.02
CA ASP A 868 1.97 -29.64 -23.38
C ASP A 868 2.30 -28.14 -23.52
N GLU A 869 1.91 -27.31 -22.54
CA GLU A 869 2.32 -25.90 -22.44
C GLU A 869 3.85 -25.72 -22.35
N ALA A 870 4.54 -26.52 -21.53
CA ALA A 870 6.00 -26.49 -21.42
C ALA A 870 6.69 -26.90 -22.74
N SER A 871 6.16 -27.90 -23.45
CA SER A 871 6.67 -28.30 -24.76
C SER A 871 6.49 -27.19 -25.81
N SER A 872 5.36 -26.48 -25.77
CA SER A 872 5.10 -25.31 -26.61
C SER A 872 6.03 -24.14 -26.28
N ALA A 873 6.37 -23.94 -25.01
CA ALA A 873 7.32 -22.92 -24.58
C ALA A 873 8.74 -23.22 -25.09
N LEU A 874 9.20 -24.46 -24.95
CA LEU A 874 10.50 -24.90 -25.47
C LEU A 874 10.58 -24.78 -27.00
N ALA A 875 9.50 -25.06 -27.73
CA ALA A 875 9.45 -24.88 -29.17
C ALA A 875 9.62 -23.39 -29.57
N ARG A 876 8.92 -22.48 -28.89
CA ARG A 876 9.03 -21.02 -29.09
C ARG A 876 10.41 -20.47 -28.69
N GLU A 877 11.04 -21.03 -27.66
CA GLU A 877 12.42 -20.71 -27.31
C GLU A 877 13.38 -21.15 -28.43
N GLN A 878 13.26 -22.38 -28.93
CA GLN A 878 14.11 -22.86 -30.02
C GLN A 878 13.95 -22.00 -31.29
N GLU A 879 12.74 -21.60 -31.64
CA GLU A 879 12.45 -20.67 -32.74
C GLU A 879 13.11 -19.30 -32.52
N SER A 880 12.95 -18.70 -31.34
CA SER A 880 13.60 -17.44 -30.96
C SER A 880 15.14 -17.53 -31.05
N THR A 881 15.75 -18.63 -30.59
CA THR A 881 17.21 -18.81 -30.72
C THR A 881 17.66 -19.04 -32.17
N ARG A 882 16.80 -19.52 -33.08
CA ARG A 882 17.13 -19.60 -34.52
C ARG A 882 17.11 -18.20 -35.14
N ALA A 883 16.04 -17.45 -34.91
CA ALA A 883 15.92 -16.05 -35.35
C ALA A 883 17.09 -15.18 -34.84
N ARG A 884 17.52 -15.35 -33.58
CA ARG A 884 18.73 -14.69 -33.05
C ARG A 884 19.98 -15.03 -33.87
N ARG A 885 20.26 -16.31 -34.13
CA ARG A 885 21.44 -16.75 -34.91
C ARG A 885 21.40 -16.30 -36.37
N GLU A 886 20.20 -16.07 -36.92
CA GLU A 886 20.02 -15.52 -38.27
C GLU A 886 20.28 -14.00 -38.30
N LEU A 887 19.82 -13.27 -37.28
CA LEU A 887 20.15 -11.84 -37.09
C LEU A 887 21.65 -11.62 -36.82
N GLU A 888 22.28 -12.49 -36.03
CA GLU A 888 23.72 -12.45 -35.75
C GLU A 888 24.55 -12.60 -37.04
N LYS A 889 24.22 -13.56 -37.90
CA LYS A 889 24.86 -13.70 -39.23
C LYS A 889 24.61 -12.51 -40.16
N SER A 890 23.42 -11.90 -40.09
CA SER A 890 23.10 -10.70 -40.84
C SER A 890 23.93 -9.50 -40.38
N LEU A 891 24.19 -9.40 -39.07
CA LEU A 891 25.08 -8.40 -38.49
C LEU A 891 26.55 -8.65 -38.89
N GLU A 892 27.05 -9.89 -38.78
CA GLU A 892 28.40 -10.27 -39.24
C GLU A 892 28.64 -9.91 -40.72
N ALA A 893 27.65 -10.16 -41.58
CA ALA A 893 27.71 -9.79 -43.00
C ALA A 893 27.76 -8.28 -43.20
N ALA A 894 26.87 -7.51 -42.54
CA ALA A 894 26.87 -6.06 -42.62
C ALA A 894 28.16 -5.44 -42.04
N GLU A 895 28.72 -6.00 -40.96
CA GLU A 895 30.00 -5.56 -40.41
C GLU A 895 31.16 -5.81 -41.39
N ALA A 896 31.16 -6.95 -42.09
CA ALA A 896 32.12 -7.22 -43.15
C ALA A 896 31.99 -6.25 -44.34
N GLU A 897 30.76 -5.95 -44.79
CA GLU A 897 30.51 -4.94 -45.83
C GLU A 897 30.99 -3.55 -45.40
N THR A 898 30.68 -3.10 -44.17
CA THR A 898 31.19 -1.81 -43.67
C THR A 898 32.71 -1.80 -43.53
N LYS A 899 33.37 -2.95 -43.30
CA LYS A 899 34.83 -3.04 -43.27
C LYS A 899 35.40 -2.83 -44.67
N VAL A 900 34.89 -3.53 -45.67
CA VAL A 900 35.29 -3.34 -47.08
C VAL A 900 35.11 -1.88 -47.49
N ALA A 901 33.95 -1.28 -47.21
CA ALA A 901 33.70 0.14 -47.53
C ALA A 901 34.64 1.12 -46.80
N ARG A 902 35.12 0.78 -45.59
CA ARG A 902 36.14 1.58 -44.86
C ARG A 902 37.53 1.42 -45.46
N ASP A 903 37.88 0.22 -45.91
CA ASP A 903 39.18 -0.07 -46.53
C ASP A 903 39.25 0.51 -47.97
N ASP A 904 38.15 0.49 -48.73
CA ASP A 904 37.98 1.23 -49.99
C ASP A 904 38.08 2.75 -49.78
N LEU A 905 37.47 3.30 -48.72
CA LEU A 905 37.59 4.72 -48.38
C LEU A 905 39.03 5.11 -48.04
N ARG A 906 39.76 4.26 -47.30
CA ARG A 906 41.20 4.47 -47.04
C ARG A 906 42.00 4.47 -48.33
N LEU A 907 41.74 3.53 -49.24
CA LEU A 907 42.41 3.47 -50.55
C LEU A 907 42.08 4.69 -51.44
N ALA A 908 40.86 5.22 -51.34
CA ALA A 908 40.46 6.45 -52.03
C ALA A 908 41.16 7.69 -51.44
N LEU A 909 41.30 7.77 -50.11
CA LEU A 909 42.06 8.83 -49.44
C LEU A 909 43.55 8.77 -49.77
N GLN A 910 44.18 7.58 -49.70
CA GLN A 910 45.58 7.40 -50.11
C GLN A 910 45.80 7.90 -51.54
N ARG A 911 44.93 7.55 -52.50
CA ARG A 911 45.03 8.06 -53.88
C ARG A 911 44.87 9.57 -54.00
N ILE A 912 44.10 10.20 -53.11
CA ILE A 912 43.96 11.66 -53.05
C ILE A 912 45.23 12.30 -52.48
N ASP A 913 45.87 11.68 -51.50
CA ASP A 913 47.12 12.15 -50.90
C ASP A 913 48.32 11.90 -51.84
N ASP A 914 48.35 10.78 -52.57
CA ASP A 914 49.31 10.48 -53.64
C ASP A 914 49.23 11.53 -54.77
N LEU A 915 47.99 11.89 -55.18
CA LEU A 915 47.75 12.93 -56.19
C LEU A 915 48.12 14.33 -55.69
N GLN A 916 47.83 14.66 -54.43
CA GLN A 916 48.27 15.93 -53.83
C GLN A 916 49.80 16.00 -53.75
N SER A 917 50.46 14.90 -53.39
CA SER A 917 51.93 14.81 -53.32
C SER A 917 52.56 14.97 -54.71
N ALA A 918 51.97 14.38 -55.76
CA ALA A 918 52.41 14.59 -57.14
C ALA A 918 52.27 16.05 -57.59
N ILE A 919 51.14 16.70 -57.27
CA ILE A 919 50.90 18.12 -57.58
C ILE A 919 51.87 19.04 -56.81
N GLN A 920 52.23 18.71 -55.56
CA GLN A 920 53.24 19.45 -54.80
C GLN A 920 54.65 19.23 -55.35
N GLY A 921 55.00 18.02 -55.78
CA GLY A 921 56.29 17.71 -56.42
C GLY A 921 56.50 18.44 -57.76
N GLU A 922 55.45 18.69 -58.54
CA GLU A 922 55.52 19.56 -59.73
C GLU A 922 55.65 21.06 -59.39
N LEU A 923 55.29 21.47 -58.17
CA LEU A 923 55.36 22.86 -57.70
C LEU A 923 56.70 23.24 -57.04
N GLU A 924 57.43 22.28 -56.48
CA GLU A 924 58.74 22.54 -55.82
C GLU A 924 59.93 22.52 -56.80
N LEU A 925 59.74 22.03 -58.03
CA LEU A 925 60.81 21.91 -59.04
C LEU A 925 61.28 23.24 -59.67
N ASP A 926 60.65 24.38 -59.36
CA ASP A 926 60.99 25.71 -59.89
C ASP A 926 61.66 26.64 -58.84
N CYS A 927 61.99 26.13 -57.63
CA CYS A 927 62.46 26.91 -56.46
C CYS A 927 63.72 26.35 -55.74
N SER A 928 64.79 26.10 -56.49
CA SER A 928 66.23 26.21 -56.08
C SER A 928 66.77 25.68 -54.72
N GLU A 929 67.63 24.66 -54.82
CA GLU A 929 68.93 24.43 -54.12
C GLU A 929 69.11 24.39 -52.57
N GLU A 930 70.15 23.63 -52.18
CA GLU A 930 70.81 23.47 -50.85
C GLU A 930 69.98 22.90 -49.67
N GLY A 931 70.58 22.03 -48.82
CA GLY A 931 69.87 21.55 -47.61
C GLY A 931 70.45 20.43 -46.72
N THR A 932 71.23 19.46 -47.24
CA THR A 932 72.04 18.46 -46.49
C THR A 932 71.45 17.65 -45.30
N THR A 933 71.49 16.30 -45.40
CA THR A 933 71.69 15.31 -44.29
C THR A 933 70.61 15.16 -43.18
N GLU A 934 70.37 14.01 -42.51
CA GLU A 934 70.90 12.63 -42.60
C GLU A 934 69.94 11.59 -41.96
N ASN A 935 70.02 10.33 -42.40
CA ASN A 935 69.79 9.03 -41.70
C ASN A 935 68.49 8.69 -40.91
N SER A 936 68.00 7.46 -41.20
CA SER A 936 67.51 6.41 -40.25
C SER A 936 66.20 6.61 -39.45
N ASP A 937 65.48 5.55 -39.04
CA ASP A 937 65.34 4.17 -39.54
C ASP A 937 64.13 3.47 -38.86
N SER A 938 63.73 2.30 -39.40
CA SER A 938 63.04 1.18 -38.73
C SER A 938 61.57 1.25 -38.25
N ASP A 939 60.92 0.12 -38.57
CA ASP A 939 59.91 -0.67 -37.81
C ASP A 939 58.53 -0.05 -37.45
#